data_AF-B9JYW6-F1
#
_entry.id   AF-B9JYW6-F1
#
_cell.length_a   1.000
_cell.length_b   1.000
_cell.length_c   1.000
_cell.angle_alpha   90.00
_cell.angle_beta   90.00
_cell.angle_gamma   90.00
#
_symmetry.space_group_name_H-M   'P 1'
#
loop_
_entity.id
_entity.type
_entity.pdbx_description
1 polymer ?
#
loop_
_entity_poly.entity_id
_entity_poly.type
_entity_poly.pdbx_seq_one_letter_code
_entity_poly.pdbx_strand_id
1 'polypeptide(L)'
;MQTEEFSLGSNAFNVLGARFQSTAQEIADLVDDAEIGPSRTENVLNKAQQALVTPRLRLQAELSWLPELSETQVAKVLDQSSNTDEEILLQTIANFPDLAKVNVIADMASRRTITKDALAAYLNTWKWFEPEPVFSFLHKTRRAAGFPVPDQTTFQSTLHDLKQRHAVSLVRGLMDGSDGSSHLSDVLDAEILSGSPSSFLPLLVKEFEKRCEKDQLRIADEIHETIESSKSGSLSNAAAASRLGNALKKWNHYTRPVIGFYNWRGHAEPRTKKIFEEMREYVLYLTNVEGRLDEAKELLFAIASWLAHAEELKNLSEKDLLDLEGLINERQELMLFQPLVDACDAAKAAHQEFAKSVKAYGLTAEARSPAGSFAQALKAYMEVGDPNLAAAAAGDLALFFNNDQQKPEVAYIILRGVDYILQKPKISDETKARFTEYVETIFRNWKIPEIEKEKGNLSRMTAVVEAAMIIAPVGVKPELAELYSVLIDKRRQNRTKFVVSVLVLAVVFIPVAFVNSNKSPSYSSSPSSSYKPSSTVNGTLPLSSSASTKASSVDDKSEFKPLPRVGATLNRSEIRYCIFQGKRLDLLRTMAQSNSAIDKFNGLVADFNLRCSNFRYRQSDMTAVELEASSNGSQFMRDAATVAKGW
;
A
#
# COMPACT_ATOMS: atom_id res chain seq x y z
N MET A 1 17.52 -40.86 -12.86
CA MET A 1 18.79 -41.18 -13.57
C MET A 1 19.71 -39.99 -13.34
N GLN A 2 20.75 -40.11 -12.53
CA GLN A 2 21.76 -39.06 -12.43
C GLN A 2 22.39 -38.94 -13.82
N THR A 3 22.38 -37.74 -14.39
CA THR A 3 23.05 -37.47 -15.66
C THR A 3 24.53 -37.78 -15.44
N GLU A 4 25.10 -38.75 -16.16
CA GLU A 4 26.53 -39.06 -16.06
C GLU A 4 27.35 -37.79 -16.28
N GLU A 5 28.33 -37.56 -15.41
CA GLU A 5 29.19 -36.39 -15.48
C GLU A 5 29.98 -36.40 -16.79
N PHE A 6 29.98 -35.27 -17.51
CA PHE A 6 30.74 -35.17 -18.76
C PHE A 6 32.24 -35.21 -18.45
N SER A 7 32.96 -36.18 -19.02
CA SER A 7 34.42 -36.22 -18.96
C SER A 7 35.04 -36.76 -20.25
N LEU A 8 36.06 -36.04 -20.74
CA LEU A 8 36.91 -36.48 -21.84
C LEU A 8 37.69 -37.75 -21.46
N GLY A 9 38.19 -37.84 -20.22
CA GLY A 9 38.93 -39.01 -19.75
C GLY A 9 38.14 -40.32 -19.87
N SER A 10 36.82 -40.27 -19.67
CA SER A 10 35.91 -41.41 -19.76
C SER A 10 35.38 -41.69 -21.17
N ASN A 11 35.65 -40.82 -22.15
CA ASN A 11 35.15 -40.97 -23.50
C ASN A 11 35.73 -42.23 -24.16
N ALA A 12 34.92 -43.01 -24.86
CA ALA A 12 35.32 -44.28 -25.45
C ALA A 12 36.54 -44.17 -26.41
N PHE A 13 36.70 -43.05 -27.12
CA PHE A 13 37.89 -42.80 -27.94
C PHE A 13 39.18 -42.70 -27.09
N ASN A 14 39.12 -42.04 -25.93
CA ASN A 14 40.22 -42.04 -24.95
C ASN A 14 40.40 -43.41 -24.29
N VAL A 15 39.29 -44.12 -24.05
CA VAL A 15 39.31 -45.40 -23.36
C VAL A 15 40.01 -46.49 -24.19
N LEU A 16 39.91 -46.43 -25.51
CA LEU A 16 40.54 -47.43 -26.39
C LEU A 16 41.73 -46.88 -27.19
N GLY A 17 42.02 -45.56 -27.11
CA GLY A 17 42.99 -44.93 -28.01
C GLY A 17 42.55 -44.95 -29.48
N ALA A 18 41.24 -45.11 -29.72
CA ALA A 18 40.66 -45.20 -31.06
C ALA A 18 40.62 -43.83 -31.76
N ARG A 19 40.54 -43.87 -33.09
CA ARG A 19 40.42 -42.67 -33.94
C ARG A 19 39.02 -42.60 -34.54
N PHE A 20 38.59 -41.42 -34.98
CA PHE A 20 37.30 -41.26 -35.68
C PHE A 20 37.14 -42.19 -36.91
N GLN A 21 38.26 -42.51 -37.55
CA GLN A 21 38.32 -43.38 -38.74
C GLN A 21 38.48 -44.87 -38.39
N SER A 22 38.59 -45.23 -37.10
CA SER A 22 38.82 -46.61 -36.70
C SER A 22 37.65 -47.50 -37.06
N THR A 23 37.96 -48.61 -37.73
CA THR A 23 37.00 -49.63 -38.17
C THR A 23 36.55 -50.50 -37.00
N ALA A 24 35.46 -51.27 -37.17
CA ALA A 24 35.01 -52.20 -36.14
C ALA A 24 36.08 -53.26 -35.77
N GLN A 25 36.88 -53.70 -36.76
CA GLN A 25 37.98 -54.63 -36.53
C GLN A 25 39.10 -53.97 -35.72
N GLU A 26 39.55 -52.77 -36.12
CA GLU A 26 40.58 -52.05 -35.38
C GLU A 26 40.16 -51.73 -33.93
N ILE A 27 38.87 -51.44 -33.72
CA ILE A 27 38.33 -51.23 -32.36
C ILE A 27 38.39 -52.52 -31.53
N ALA A 28 38.15 -53.69 -32.14
CA ALA A 28 38.29 -54.98 -31.47
C ALA A 28 39.75 -55.27 -31.13
N ASP A 29 40.67 -55.05 -32.07
CA ASP A 29 42.11 -55.24 -31.85
C ASP A 29 42.62 -54.32 -30.71
N LEU A 30 42.14 -53.07 -30.64
CA LEU A 30 42.47 -52.14 -29.54
C LEU A 30 41.93 -52.57 -28.17
N VAL A 31 40.83 -53.32 -28.12
CA VAL A 31 40.31 -53.89 -26.87
C VAL A 31 41.21 -55.02 -26.40
N ASP A 32 41.54 -55.94 -27.29
CA ASP A 32 42.43 -57.07 -27.01
C ASP A 32 43.81 -56.57 -26.52
N ASP A 33 44.38 -55.53 -27.16
CA ASP A 33 45.63 -54.90 -26.73
C ASP A 33 45.52 -54.25 -25.34
N ALA A 34 44.37 -53.63 -25.03
CA ALA A 34 44.14 -52.94 -23.76
C ALA A 34 43.89 -53.89 -22.58
N GLU A 35 43.37 -55.10 -22.82
CA GLU A 35 43.16 -56.15 -21.80
C GLU A 35 44.49 -56.69 -21.23
N ILE A 36 45.56 -56.63 -22.03
CA ILE A 36 46.90 -57.07 -21.63
C ILE A 36 47.57 -56.06 -20.67
N GLY A 37 47.07 -54.81 -20.63
CA GLY A 37 47.62 -53.71 -19.83
C GLY A 37 47.14 -53.69 -18.36
N PRO A 38 47.95 -53.20 -17.40
CA PRO A 38 47.63 -53.25 -15.97
C PRO A 38 46.61 -52.20 -15.48
N SER A 39 45.97 -51.43 -16.36
CA SER A 39 45.39 -50.13 -16.01
C SER A 39 43.86 -49.97 -16.19
N ARG A 40 43.14 -50.92 -16.81
CA ARG A 40 41.69 -50.78 -17.09
C ARG A 40 40.92 -52.06 -16.81
N THR A 41 39.68 -51.94 -16.34
CA THR A 41 38.83 -53.11 -16.06
C THR A 41 38.12 -53.59 -17.34
N GLU A 42 37.95 -54.89 -17.48
CA GLU A 42 37.26 -55.55 -18.62
C GLU A 42 35.88 -54.92 -18.89
N ASN A 43 35.14 -54.58 -17.83
CA ASN A 43 33.82 -53.93 -17.94
C ASN A 43 33.90 -52.56 -18.67
N VAL A 44 34.93 -51.75 -18.36
CA VAL A 44 35.12 -50.43 -18.97
C VAL A 44 35.50 -50.55 -20.44
N LEU A 45 36.35 -51.53 -20.79
CA LEU A 45 36.75 -51.80 -22.17
C LEU A 45 35.56 -52.28 -23.00
N ASN A 46 34.78 -53.24 -22.50
CA ASN A 46 33.57 -53.74 -23.16
C ASN A 46 32.53 -52.64 -23.41
N LYS A 47 32.31 -51.75 -22.43
CA LYS A 47 31.43 -50.59 -22.59
C LYS A 47 31.94 -49.61 -23.65
N ALA A 48 33.24 -49.32 -23.67
CA ALA A 48 33.84 -48.45 -24.66
C ALA A 48 33.75 -49.05 -26.07
N GLN A 49 34.01 -50.34 -26.21
CA GLN A 49 33.84 -51.07 -27.47
C GLN A 49 32.40 -50.95 -27.96
N GLN A 50 31.43 -51.30 -27.10
CA GLN A 50 30.00 -51.21 -27.41
C GLN A 50 29.60 -49.79 -27.85
N ALA A 51 30.12 -48.77 -27.17
CA ALA A 51 29.87 -47.38 -27.51
C ALA A 51 30.39 -47.02 -28.91
N LEU A 52 31.59 -47.47 -29.29
CA LEU A 52 32.18 -47.13 -30.59
C LEU A 52 31.66 -47.96 -31.77
N VAL A 53 31.15 -49.18 -31.54
CA VAL A 53 30.60 -50.03 -32.62
C VAL A 53 29.10 -49.84 -32.85
N THR A 54 28.36 -49.32 -31.86
CA THR A 54 26.92 -49.07 -31.99
C THR A 54 26.66 -47.68 -32.58
N PRO A 55 26.03 -47.52 -33.77
CA PRO A 55 26.00 -46.24 -34.50
C PRO A 55 25.47 -45.03 -33.71
N ARG A 56 24.45 -45.23 -32.87
CA ARG A 56 23.85 -44.17 -32.02
C ARG A 56 24.78 -43.79 -30.86
N LEU A 57 25.35 -44.77 -30.17
CA LEU A 57 26.27 -44.53 -29.05
C LEU A 57 27.59 -43.94 -29.55
N ARG A 58 28.04 -44.36 -30.74
CA ARG A 58 29.23 -43.81 -31.40
C ARG A 58 29.03 -42.31 -31.66
N LEU A 59 27.82 -41.89 -32.05
CA LEU A 59 27.53 -40.47 -32.29
C LEU A 59 27.66 -39.65 -31.02
N GLN A 60 27.16 -40.18 -29.90
CA GLN A 60 27.32 -39.57 -28.60
C GLN A 60 28.80 -39.45 -28.21
N ALA A 61 29.59 -40.52 -28.40
CA ALA A 61 31.02 -40.52 -28.14
C ALA A 61 31.78 -39.51 -29.04
N GLU A 62 31.45 -39.45 -30.33
CA GLU A 62 32.07 -38.56 -31.30
C GLU A 62 31.81 -37.08 -30.99
N LEU A 63 30.55 -36.72 -30.71
CA LEU A 63 30.19 -35.34 -30.37
C LEU A 63 30.73 -34.90 -29.00
N SER A 64 30.94 -35.84 -28.07
CA SER A 64 31.54 -35.57 -26.75
C SER A 64 33.06 -35.71 -26.72
N TRP A 65 33.72 -35.85 -27.86
CA TRP A 65 35.17 -35.97 -27.97
C TRP A 65 35.83 -34.66 -28.44
N LEU A 66 36.89 -34.74 -29.25
CA LEU A 66 37.62 -33.59 -29.76
C LEU A 66 37.61 -33.62 -31.29
N PRO A 67 36.44 -33.37 -31.92
CA PRO A 67 36.32 -33.42 -33.38
C PRO A 67 37.24 -32.39 -34.04
N GLU A 68 37.69 -32.71 -35.25
CA GLU A 68 38.53 -31.85 -36.09
C GLU A 68 39.95 -31.53 -35.56
N LEU A 69 40.32 -32.00 -34.36
CA LEU A 69 41.68 -31.87 -33.84
C LEU A 69 42.63 -32.96 -34.37
N SER A 70 43.91 -32.62 -34.51
CA SER A 70 44.97 -33.61 -34.75
C SER A 70 45.29 -34.41 -33.48
N GLU A 71 45.90 -35.58 -33.64
CA GLU A 71 46.36 -36.40 -32.50
C GLU A 71 47.33 -35.66 -31.57
N THR A 72 48.19 -34.82 -32.13
CA THR A 72 49.12 -33.98 -31.36
C THR A 72 48.38 -32.93 -30.52
N GLN A 73 47.31 -32.32 -31.06
CA GLN A 73 46.46 -31.39 -30.32
C GLN A 73 45.67 -32.11 -29.22
N VAL A 74 45.11 -33.29 -29.53
CA VAL A 74 44.39 -34.13 -28.55
C VAL A 74 45.31 -34.51 -27.39
N ALA A 75 46.52 -34.99 -27.66
CA ALA A 75 47.49 -35.34 -26.62
C ALA A 75 47.85 -34.13 -25.74
N LYS A 76 48.06 -32.95 -26.35
CA LYS A 76 48.33 -31.70 -25.62
C LYS A 76 47.19 -31.32 -24.68
N VAL A 77 45.94 -31.45 -25.13
CA VAL A 77 44.76 -31.16 -24.29
C VAL A 77 44.71 -32.10 -23.10
N LEU A 78 44.85 -33.41 -23.33
CA LEU A 78 44.74 -34.41 -22.27
C LEU A 78 45.82 -34.24 -21.20
N ASP A 79 47.05 -33.91 -21.60
CA ASP A 79 48.18 -33.61 -20.71
C ASP A 79 47.94 -32.37 -19.83
N GLN A 80 47.46 -31.28 -20.44
CA GLN A 80 47.18 -30.01 -19.74
C GLN A 80 45.90 -30.05 -18.89
N SER A 81 44.99 -30.98 -19.18
CA SER A 81 43.64 -31.01 -18.61
C SER A 81 43.60 -31.20 -17.09
N SER A 82 44.67 -31.71 -16.46
CA SER A 82 44.63 -32.17 -15.06
C SER A 82 45.08 -31.12 -14.03
N ASN A 83 45.91 -30.13 -14.41
CA ASN A 83 46.49 -29.15 -13.46
C ASN A 83 46.82 -27.76 -14.06
N THR A 84 46.51 -27.49 -15.32
CA THR A 84 46.85 -26.20 -15.96
C THR A 84 45.92 -25.07 -15.52
N ASP A 85 46.46 -23.89 -15.24
CA ASP A 85 45.70 -22.68 -14.94
C ASP A 85 44.56 -22.41 -15.95
N GLU A 86 43.42 -21.89 -15.48
CA GLU A 86 42.23 -21.64 -16.33
C GLU A 86 42.54 -20.71 -17.49
N GLU A 87 43.27 -19.61 -17.24
CA GLU A 87 43.60 -18.62 -18.26
C GLU A 87 44.48 -19.24 -19.36
N ILE A 88 45.49 -20.02 -18.96
CA ILE A 88 46.38 -20.72 -19.88
C ILE A 88 45.61 -21.73 -20.74
N LEU A 89 44.66 -22.45 -20.15
CA LEU A 89 43.84 -23.40 -20.89
C LEU A 89 42.96 -22.66 -21.92
N LEU A 90 42.28 -21.59 -21.51
CA LEU A 90 41.43 -20.78 -22.40
C LEU A 90 42.22 -20.18 -23.57
N GLN A 91 43.43 -19.67 -23.32
CA GLN A 91 44.33 -19.19 -24.38
C GLN A 91 44.74 -20.32 -25.34
N THR A 92 45.02 -21.52 -24.81
CA THR A 92 45.43 -22.67 -25.63
C THR A 92 44.32 -23.12 -26.58
N ILE A 93 43.07 -23.13 -26.13
CA ILE A 93 41.93 -23.60 -26.92
C ILE A 93 41.25 -22.50 -27.74
N ALA A 94 41.72 -21.25 -27.67
CA ALA A 94 41.09 -20.10 -28.34
C ALA A 94 40.88 -20.34 -29.85
N ASN A 95 41.86 -20.97 -30.51
CA ASN A 95 41.86 -21.25 -31.95
C ASN A 95 41.36 -22.65 -32.31
N PHE A 96 40.79 -23.40 -31.35
CA PHE A 96 40.24 -24.72 -31.63
C PHE A 96 38.87 -24.62 -32.32
N PRO A 97 38.48 -25.66 -33.08
CA PRO A 97 37.11 -25.87 -33.54
C PRO A 97 36.14 -25.77 -32.36
N ASP A 98 34.98 -25.16 -32.60
CA ASP A 98 34.09 -24.71 -31.53
C ASP A 98 33.56 -25.87 -30.67
N LEU A 99 33.22 -27.02 -31.27
CA LEU A 99 32.74 -28.17 -30.50
C LEU A 99 33.83 -28.77 -29.60
N ALA A 100 35.07 -28.86 -30.09
CA ALA A 100 36.20 -29.32 -29.29
C ALA A 100 36.49 -28.34 -28.13
N LYS A 101 36.43 -27.03 -28.40
CA LYS A 101 36.62 -25.97 -27.39
C LYS A 101 35.62 -26.09 -26.24
N VAL A 102 34.33 -26.20 -26.54
CA VAL A 102 33.29 -26.31 -25.49
C VAL A 102 33.34 -27.64 -24.75
N ASN A 103 33.77 -28.73 -25.39
CA ASN A 103 34.01 -30.01 -24.74
C ASN A 103 35.17 -29.90 -23.73
N VAL A 104 36.27 -29.22 -24.07
CA VAL A 104 37.37 -28.99 -23.12
C VAL A 104 36.92 -28.17 -21.91
N ILE A 105 36.17 -27.08 -22.14
CA ILE A 105 35.65 -26.25 -21.03
C ILE A 105 34.68 -27.04 -20.14
N ALA A 106 33.79 -27.85 -20.72
CA ALA A 106 32.85 -28.67 -19.96
C ALA A 106 33.55 -29.77 -19.13
N ASP A 107 34.60 -30.39 -19.68
CA ASP A 107 35.41 -31.39 -18.97
C ASP A 107 36.25 -30.75 -17.85
N MET A 108 36.76 -29.53 -18.06
CA MET A 108 37.37 -28.72 -17.01
C MET A 108 36.38 -28.45 -15.87
N ALA A 109 35.20 -27.94 -16.20
CA ALA A 109 34.16 -27.62 -15.22
C ALA A 109 33.63 -28.84 -14.45
N SER A 110 33.77 -30.03 -15.03
CA SER A 110 33.41 -31.28 -14.35
C SER A 110 34.38 -31.67 -13.23
N ARG A 111 35.64 -31.23 -13.30
CA ARG A 111 36.73 -31.69 -12.43
C ARG A 111 37.20 -30.64 -11.44
N ARG A 112 36.89 -29.36 -11.67
CA ARG A 112 37.33 -28.25 -10.81
C ARG A 112 36.37 -27.07 -10.86
N THR A 113 36.61 -26.14 -9.93
CA THR A 113 35.94 -24.84 -9.92
C THR A 113 36.29 -24.03 -11.17
N ILE A 114 35.31 -23.31 -11.73
CA ILE A 114 35.51 -22.42 -12.88
C ILE A 114 35.13 -20.98 -12.56
N THR A 115 35.72 -20.03 -13.27
CA THR A 115 35.35 -18.61 -13.15
C THR A 115 34.26 -18.21 -14.15
N LYS A 116 33.77 -16.97 -14.03
CA LYS A 116 32.86 -16.37 -15.01
C LYS A 116 33.47 -16.25 -16.41
N ASP A 117 34.80 -16.19 -16.52
CA ASP A 117 35.48 -16.03 -17.81
C ASP A 117 35.40 -17.32 -18.63
N ALA A 118 35.58 -18.48 -17.99
CA ALA A 118 35.36 -19.78 -18.64
C ALA A 118 33.91 -19.96 -19.09
N LEU A 119 32.93 -19.54 -18.27
CA LEU A 119 31.52 -19.61 -18.65
C LEU A 119 31.20 -18.65 -19.81
N ALA A 120 31.73 -17.43 -19.78
CA ALA A 120 31.56 -16.44 -20.86
C ALA A 120 32.20 -16.94 -22.17
N ALA A 121 33.41 -17.53 -22.11
CA ALA A 121 34.06 -18.13 -23.27
C ALA A 121 33.22 -19.29 -23.87
N TYR A 122 32.64 -20.13 -23.01
CA TYR A 122 31.73 -21.20 -23.42
C TYR A 122 30.47 -20.65 -24.12
N LEU A 123 29.81 -19.65 -23.52
CA LEU A 123 28.58 -19.06 -24.06
C LEU A 123 28.83 -18.34 -25.38
N ASN A 124 29.92 -17.57 -25.48
CA ASN A 124 30.33 -16.89 -26.71
C ASN A 124 30.61 -17.89 -27.84
N THR A 125 31.21 -19.05 -27.52
CA THR A 125 31.42 -20.10 -28.52
C THR A 125 30.10 -20.67 -29.05
N TRP A 126 29.13 -20.96 -28.17
CA TRP A 126 27.82 -21.44 -28.60
C TRP A 126 26.95 -20.41 -29.32
N LYS A 127 27.19 -19.13 -29.07
CA LYS A 127 26.47 -18.03 -29.73
C LYS A 127 26.72 -18.02 -31.24
N TRP A 128 27.93 -18.38 -31.66
CA TRP A 128 28.37 -18.38 -33.06
C TRP A 128 28.60 -19.79 -33.63
N PHE A 129 28.21 -20.83 -32.89
CA PHE A 129 28.46 -22.21 -33.27
C PHE A 129 27.73 -22.59 -34.56
N GLU A 130 28.50 -23.05 -35.55
CA GLU A 130 27.98 -23.60 -36.80
C GLU A 130 28.04 -25.15 -36.78
N PRO A 131 26.90 -25.86 -36.88
CA PRO A 131 26.87 -27.32 -36.81
C PRO A 131 27.42 -28.03 -38.06
N GLU A 132 27.45 -27.36 -39.21
CA GLU A 132 27.72 -27.98 -40.52
C GLU A 132 29.15 -28.52 -40.67
N PRO A 133 30.22 -27.80 -40.24
CA PRO A 133 31.58 -28.34 -40.27
C PRO A 133 31.73 -29.66 -39.51
N VAL A 134 31.16 -29.73 -38.30
CA VAL A 134 31.16 -30.95 -37.47
C VAL A 134 30.40 -32.08 -38.18
N PHE A 135 29.21 -31.78 -38.71
CA PHE A 135 28.39 -32.77 -39.40
C PHE A 135 29.12 -33.35 -40.63
N SER A 136 29.74 -32.49 -41.44
CA SER A 136 30.55 -32.86 -42.59
C SER A 136 31.79 -33.69 -42.20
N PHE A 137 32.47 -33.32 -41.10
CA PHE A 137 33.59 -34.08 -40.55
C PHE A 137 33.19 -35.51 -40.14
N LEU A 138 32.05 -35.66 -39.45
CA LEU A 138 31.53 -36.96 -39.04
C LEU A 138 31.08 -37.81 -40.24
N HIS A 139 30.46 -37.20 -41.26
CA HIS A 139 30.13 -37.87 -42.53
C HIS A 139 31.36 -38.49 -43.17
N LYS A 140 32.43 -37.70 -43.32
CA LYS A 140 33.68 -38.14 -43.94
C LYS A 140 34.34 -39.26 -43.15
N THR A 141 34.48 -39.09 -41.84
CA THR A 141 35.21 -40.03 -40.97
C THR A 141 34.45 -41.34 -40.76
N ARG A 142 33.13 -41.31 -40.59
CA ARG A 142 32.31 -42.52 -40.50
C ARG A 142 32.29 -43.32 -41.80
N ARG A 143 32.21 -42.65 -42.95
CA ARG A 143 32.28 -43.31 -44.26
C ARG A 143 33.62 -44.04 -44.43
N ALA A 144 34.72 -43.41 -44.03
CA ALA A 144 36.04 -44.04 -44.05
C ALA A 144 36.14 -45.24 -43.10
N ALA A 145 35.53 -45.14 -41.92
CA ALA A 145 35.49 -46.19 -40.90
C ALA A 145 34.50 -47.34 -41.19
N GLY A 146 33.65 -47.21 -42.22
CA GLY A 146 32.61 -48.19 -42.55
C GLY A 146 31.36 -48.12 -41.68
N PHE A 147 31.13 -47.04 -40.94
CA PHE A 147 29.97 -46.87 -40.07
C PHE A 147 28.83 -46.10 -40.75
N PRO A 148 27.55 -46.39 -40.42
CA PRO A 148 26.42 -45.62 -40.88
C PRO A 148 26.53 -44.15 -40.46
N VAL A 149 26.22 -43.28 -41.40
CA VAL A 149 26.32 -41.84 -41.23
C VAL A 149 25.04 -41.30 -40.59
N PRO A 150 25.11 -40.40 -39.58
CA PRO A 150 23.92 -39.88 -38.93
C PRO A 150 23.11 -38.98 -39.87
N ASP A 151 21.79 -39.04 -39.73
CA ASP A 151 20.91 -38.02 -40.31
C ASP A 151 20.94 -36.73 -39.46
N GLN A 152 20.43 -35.64 -40.04
CA GLN A 152 20.46 -34.32 -39.40
C GLN A 152 19.64 -34.26 -38.11
N THR A 153 18.52 -34.99 -38.02
CA THR A 153 17.65 -34.99 -36.84
C THR A 153 18.35 -35.65 -35.66
N THR A 154 18.92 -36.84 -35.89
CA THR A 154 19.68 -37.58 -34.88
C THR A 154 20.92 -36.82 -34.43
N PHE A 155 21.61 -36.12 -35.35
CA PHE A 155 22.72 -35.24 -35.00
C PHE A 155 22.28 -34.10 -34.08
N GLN A 156 21.21 -33.37 -34.44
CA GLN A 156 20.72 -32.24 -33.65
C GLN A 156 20.20 -32.67 -32.27
N SER A 157 19.50 -33.80 -32.18
CA SER A 157 19.04 -34.32 -30.89
C SER A 157 20.22 -34.70 -30.00
N THR A 158 21.24 -35.37 -30.56
CA THR A 158 22.42 -35.78 -29.79
C THR A 158 23.27 -34.58 -29.35
N LEU A 159 23.34 -33.55 -30.19
CA LEU A 159 23.98 -32.27 -29.84
C LEU A 159 23.21 -31.56 -28.70
N HIS A 160 21.88 -31.62 -28.70
CA HIS A 160 21.07 -31.11 -27.60
C HIS A 160 21.33 -31.88 -26.28
N ASP A 161 21.41 -33.21 -26.33
CA ASP A 161 21.75 -34.04 -25.16
C ASP A 161 23.15 -33.71 -24.62
N LEU A 162 24.11 -33.43 -25.51
CA LEU A 162 25.44 -32.97 -25.12
C LEU A 162 25.37 -31.62 -24.39
N LYS A 163 24.61 -30.65 -24.91
CA LYS A 163 24.41 -29.35 -24.25
C LYS A 163 23.85 -29.51 -22.83
N GLN A 164 22.91 -30.44 -22.62
CA GLN A 164 22.38 -30.72 -21.28
C GLN A 164 23.46 -31.26 -20.34
N ARG A 165 24.30 -32.20 -20.80
CA ARG A 165 25.43 -32.71 -20.00
C ARG A 165 26.45 -31.62 -19.68
N HIS A 166 26.72 -30.72 -20.62
CA HIS A 166 27.60 -29.58 -20.35
C HIS A 166 27.02 -28.62 -19.32
N ALA A 167 25.71 -28.35 -19.36
CA ALA A 167 25.07 -27.50 -18.36
C ALA A 167 25.27 -28.05 -16.94
N VAL A 168 25.16 -29.38 -16.77
CA VAL A 168 25.46 -30.07 -15.50
C VAL A 168 26.90 -29.82 -15.04
N SER A 169 27.89 -29.97 -15.93
CA SER A 169 29.29 -29.73 -15.56
C SER A 169 29.61 -28.26 -15.30
N LEU A 170 29.08 -27.34 -16.11
CA LEU A 170 29.33 -25.91 -15.96
C LEU A 170 28.73 -25.37 -14.66
N VAL A 171 27.46 -25.68 -14.38
CA VAL A 171 26.82 -25.27 -13.12
C VAL A 171 27.51 -25.92 -11.93
N ARG A 172 28.02 -27.16 -12.05
CA ARG A 172 28.84 -27.78 -11.00
C ARG A 172 30.11 -27.00 -10.72
N GLY A 173 30.98 -26.88 -11.72
CA GLY A 173 32.26 -26.19 -11.55
C GLY A 173 32.07 -24.75 -11.08
N LEU A 174 30.99 -24.08 -11.50
CA LEU A 174 30.72 -22.72 -11.03
C LEU A 174 30.31 -22.70 -9.56
N MET A 175 29.37 -23.57 -9.16
CA MET A 175 28.79 -23.59 -7.82
C MET A 175 29.69 -24.18 -6.74
N ASP A 176 30.71 -24.96 -7.13
CA ASP A 176 31.72 -25.46 -6.19
C ASP A 176 32.66 -24.34 -5.70
N GLY A 177 32.66 -23.17 -6.37
CA GLY A 177 33.38 -21.96 -5.94
C GLY A 177 32.57 -21.10 -4.96
N SER A 178 33.26 -20.34 -4.10
CA SER A 178 32.65 -19.43 -3.11
C SER A 178 31.71 -18.38 -3.72
N ASP A 179 32.05 -17.90 -4.92
CA ASP A 179 31.36 -16.80 -5.60
C ASP A 179 30.47 -17.28 -6.76
N GLY A 180 30.21 -18.59 -6.85
CA GLY A 180 29.52 -19.22 -7.98
C GLY A 180 28.17 -18.58 -8.33
N SER A 181 27.33 -18.33 -7.33
CA SER A 181 26.03 -17.66 -7.51
C SER A 181 26.17 -16.25 -8.10
N SER A 182 27.18 -15.48 -7.64
CA SER A 182 27.41 -14.12 -8.14
C SER A 182 27.95 -14.15 -9.56
N HIS A 183 28.90 -15.05 -9.84
CA HIS A 183 29.43 -15.24 -11.19
C HIS A 183 28.36 -15.66 -12.19
N LEU A 184 27.42 -16.52 -11.79
CA LEU A 184 26.28 -16.88 -12.63
C LEU A 184 25.43 -15.65 -12.94
N SER A 185 25.07 -14.86 -11.92
CA SER A 185 24.29 -13.63 -12.09
C SER A 185 24.98 -12.67 -13.06
N ASP A 186 26.27 -12.38 -12.86
CA ASP A 186 27.07 -11.48 -13.70
C ASP A 186 27.01 -11.90 -15.18
N VAL A 187 27.17 -13.20 -15.45
CA VAL A 187 27.19 -13.74 -16.81
C VAL A 187 25.79 -13.70 -17.44
N LEU A 188 24.75 -14.04 -16.68
CA LEU A 188 23.37 -13.96 -17.17
C LEU A 188 23.00 -12.52 -17.51
N ASP A 189 23.34 -11.57 -16.65
CA ASP A 189 23.07 -10.14 -16.87
C ASP A 189 23.85 -9.60 -18.08
N ALA A 190 25.12 -9.97 -18.23
CA ALA A 190 25.93 -9.58 -19.39
C ALA A 190 25.36 -10.12 -20.72
N GLU A 191 24.94 -11.39 -20.74
CA GLU A 191 24.32 -12.00 -21.92
C GLU A 191 22.99 -11.34 -22.30
N ILE A 192 22.15 -11.03 -21.30
CA ILE A 192 20.88 -10.33 -21.48
C ILE A 192 21.11 -8.92 -22.05
N LEU A 193 22.06 -8.17 -21.48
CA LEU A 193 22.39 -6.81 -21.93
C LEU A 193 22.98 -6.79 -23.35
N SER A 194 23.58 -7.88 -23.82
CA SER A 194 24.09 -7.99 -25.20
C SER A 194 23.01 -7.95 -26.28
N GLY A 195 21.72 -8.05 -25.91
CA GLY A 195 20.56 -8.00 -26.81
C GLY A 195 20.35 -9.26 -27.67
N SER A 196 21.29 -10.21 -27.63
CA SER A 196 21.26 -11.48 -28.38
C SER A 196 21.72 -12.64 -27.49
N PRO A 197 20.96 -12.98 -26.44
CA PRO A 197 21.34 -13.99 -25.46
C PRO A 197 21.52 -15.38 -26.10
N SER A 198 22.56 -16.11 -25.67
CA SER A 198 22.81 -17.48 -26.11
C SER A 198 21.61 -18.43 -25.92
N SER A 199 21.31 -19.27 -26.91
CA SER A 199 20.29 -20.33 -26.80
C SER A 199 20.56 -21.35 -25.69
N PHE A 200 21.76 -21.33 -25.10
CA PHE A 200 22.16 -22.18 -23.99
C PHE A 200 21.67 -21.68 -22.62
N LEU A 201 21.33 -20.39 -22.49
CA LEU A 201 20.92 -19.78 -21.22
C LEU A 201 19.78 -20.51 -20.50
N PRO A 202 18.68 -20.94 -21.17
CA PRO A 202 17.62 -21.68 -20.51
C PRO A 202 18.07 -23.02 -19.92
N LEU A 203 19.09 -23.67 -20.50
CA LEU A 203 19.63 -24.92 -19.98
C LEU A 203 20.46 -24.67 -18.71
N LEU A 204 21.24 -23.59 -18.66
CA LEU A 204 21.98 -23.18 -17.47
C LEU A 204 21.04 -22.85 -16.31
N VAL A 205 20.03 -22.01 -16.57
CA VAL A 205 19.04 -21.61 -15.56
C VAL A 205 18.34 -22.85 -15.01
N LYS A 206 17.85 -23.74 -15.89
CA LYS A 206 17.16 -24.96 -15.48
C LYS A 206 18.03 -25.87 -14.61
N GLU A 207 19.31 -26.04 -14.95
CA GLU A 207 20.21 -26.91 -14.16
C GLU A 207 20.59 -26.26 -12.82
N PHE A 208 20.78 -24.95 -12.77
CA PHE A 208 20.96 -24.22 -11.51
C PHE A 208 19.74 -24.38 -10.60
N GLU A 209 18.54 -24.14 -11.14
CA GLU A 209 17.29 -24.27 -10.38
C GLU A 209 17.08 -25.68 -9.82
N LYS A 210 17.39 -26.70 -10.62
CA LYS A 210 17.32 -28.11 -10.20
C LYS A 210 18.27 -28.41 -9.03
N ARG A 211 19.46 -27.81 -9.00
CA ARG A 211 20.41 -27.95 -7.89
C ARG A 211 19.90 -27.26 -6.62
N CYS A 212 19.26 -26.10 -6.75
CA CYS A 212 18.73 -25.34 -5.62
C CYS A 212 17.36 -25.83 -5.13
N GLU A 213 16.66 -26.67 -5.90
CA GLU A 213 15.28 -27.09 -5.66
C GLU A 213 15.05 -27.63 -4.25
N LYS A 214 15.94 -28.51 -3.76
CA LYS A 214 15.83 -29.10 -2.43
C LYS A 214 15.89 -28.04 -1.32
N ASP A 215 16.83 -27.11 -1.40
CA ASP A 215 17.00 -26.05 -0.40
C ASP A 215 15.85 -25.04 -0.47
N GLN A 216 15.40 -24.70 -1.68
CA GLN A 216 14.25 -23.82 -1.88
C GLN A 216 12.97 -24.44 -1.31
N LEU A 217 12.69 -25.72 -1.58
CA LEU A 217 11.54 -26.42 -1.00
C LEU A 217 11.58 -26.40 0.53
N ARG A 218 12.75 -26.71 1.13
CA ARG A 218 12.92 -26.66 2.59
C ARG A 218 12.65 -25.26 3.16
N ILE A 219 13.08 -24.20 2.47
CA ILE A 219 12.85 -22.82 2.91
C ILE A 219 11.37 -22.43 2.72
N ALA A 220 10.72 -22.86 1.64
CA ALA A 220 9.29 -22.65 1.44
C ALA A 220 8.47 -23.32 2.55
N ASP A 221 8.80 -24.56 2.91
CA ASP A 221 8.18 -25.26 4.03
C ASP A 221 8.44 -24.54 5.36
N GLU A 222 9.67 -24.07 5.61
CA GLU A 222 10.04 -23.25 6.79
C GLU A 222 9.18 -21.97 6.89
N ILE A 223 8.92 -21.30 5.75
CA ILE A 223 8.05 -20.12 5.68
C ILE A 223 6.60 -20.51 6.02
N HIS A 224 6.06 -21.52 5.34
CA HIS A 224 4.69 -21.96 5.52
C HIS A 224 4.41 -22.40 6.96
N GLU A 225 5.26 -23.26 7.52
CA GLU A 225 5.14 -23.73 8.91
C GLU A 225 5.24 -22.58 9.92
N THR A 226 6.10 -21.59 9.67
CA THR A 226 6.22 -20.42 10.54
C THR A 226 4.95 -19.56 10.52
N ILE A 227 4.35 -19.36 9.35
CA ILE A 227 3.07 -18.64 9.20
C ILE A 227 1.96 -19.37 9.96
N GLU A 228 1.79 -20.67 9.75
CA GLU A 228 0.74 -21.46 10.39
C GLU A 228 0.95 -21.59 11.91
N SER A 229 2.20 -21.67 12.37
CA SER A 229 2.53 -21.64 13.79
C SER A 229 2.14 -20.30 14.44
N SER A 230 2.31 -19.19 13.72
CA SER A 230 1.91 -17.87 14.21
C SER A 230 0.39 -17.72 14.26
N LYS A 231 -0.32 -18.10 13.19
CA LYS A 231 -1.80 -18.05 13.12
C LYS A 231 -2.47 -18.92 14.18
N SER A 232 -1.87 -20.07 14.52
CA SER A 232 -2.36 -20.96 15.59
C SER A 232 -2.02 -20.48 17.00
N GLY A 233 -1.23 -19.41 17.15
CA GLY A 233 -0.77 -18.89 18.43
C GLY A 233 0.35 -19.70 19.10
N SER A 234 0.87 -20.75 18.44
CA SER A 234 1.99 -21.55 18.93
C SER A 234 3.34 -20.83 18.84
N LEU A 235 3.43 -19.81 17.98
CA LEU A 235 4.56 -18.90 17.85
C LEU A 235 4.06 -17.45 17.95
N SER A 236 4.81 -16.58 18.64
CA SER A 236 4.43 -15.16 18.71
C SER A 236 4.68 -14.45 17.38
N ASN A 237 3.83 -13.48 17.03
CA ASN A 237 3.93 -12.72 15.78
C ASN A 237 5.30 -12.06 15.57
N ALA A 238 5.93 -11.54 16.63
CA ALA A 238 7.27 -10.96 16.57
C ALA A 238 8.37 -12.01 16.30
N ALA A 239 8.28 -13.19 16.93
CA ALA A 239 9.22 -14.28 16.67
C ALA A 239 9.03 -14.85 15.26
N ALA A 240 7.78 -14.94 14.78
CA ALA A 240 7.45 -15.31 13.42
C ALA A 240 8.03 -14.30 12.41
N ALA A 241 7.84 -12.99 12.64
CA ALA A 241 8.39 -11.94 11.78
C ALA A 241 9.90 -12.07 11.59
N SER A 242 10.64 -12.24 12.69
CA SER A 242 12.10 -12.43 12.65
C SER A 242 12.52 -13.71 11.91
N ARG A 243 11.83 -14.83 12.14
CA ARG A 243 12.11 -16.11 11.44
C ARG A 243 11.85 -16.00 9.95
N LEU A 244 10.72 -15.41 9.58
CA LEU A 244 10.34 -15.21 8.18
C LEU A 244 11.32 -14.26 7.47
N GLY A 245 11.72 -13.15 8.09
CA GLY A 245 12.74 -12.25 7.52
C GLY A 245 14.06 -12.97 7.23
N ASN A 246 14.50 -13.86 8.12
CA ASN A 246 15.68 -14.69 7.90
C ASN A 246 15.47 -15.73 6.79
N ALA A 247 14.30 -16.37 6.73
CA ALA A 247 13.95 -17.32 5.68
C ALA A 247 13.92 -16.67 4.30
N LEU A 248 13.36 -15.46 4.17
CA LEU A 248 13.37 -14.68 2.93
C LEU A 248 14.79 -14.31 2.46
N LYS A 249 15.67 -13.96 3.40
CA LYS A 249 17.08 -13.71 3.07
C LYS A 249 17.77 -14.96 2.53
N LYS A 250 17.52 -16.14 3.14
CA LYS A 250 18.01 -17.44 2.62
C LYS A 250 17.42 -17.75 1.25
N TRP A 251 16.11 -17.55 1.06
CA TRP A 251 15.42 -17.76 -0.22
C TRP A 251 16.09 -16.96 -1.35
N ASN A 252 16.31 -15.67 -1.11
CA ASN A 252 16.94 -14.77 -2.06
C ASN A 252 18.36 -15.21 -2.47
N HIS A 253 19.13 -15.87 -1.59
CA HIS A 253 20.44 -16.40 -1.95
C HIS A 253 20.37 -17.43 -3.10
N TYR A 254 19.33 -18.26 -3.11
CA TYR A 254 19.15 -19.32 -4.11
C TYR A 254 18.38 -18.87 -5.36
N THR A 255 17.65 -17.76 -5.32
CA THR A 255 16.89 -17.26 -6.47
C THR A 255 17.60 -16.13 -7.20
N ARG A 256 18.33 -15.26 -6.48
CA ARG A 256 18.96 -14.06 -7.05
C ARG A 256 19.69 -14.29 -8.37
N PRO A 257 20.50 -15.36 -8.54
CA PRO A 257 21.25 -15.55 -9.78
C PRO A 257 20.37 -15.64 -11.03
N VAL A 258 19.13 -16.14 -10.93
CA VAL A 258 18.26 -16.37 -12.10
C VAL A 258 17.19 -15.29 -12.28
N ILE A 259 17.03 -14.36 -11.34
CA ILE A 259 15.96 -13.35 -11.39
C ILE A 259 16.08 -12.46 -12.63
N GLY A 260 17.30 -12.06 -13.02
CA GLY A 260 17.54 -11.25 -14.23
C GLY A 260 16.99 -11.92 -15.48
N PHE A 261 17.14 -13.25 -15.59
CA PHE A 261 16.62 -14.05 -16.70
C PHE A 261 15.09 -14.02 -16.77
N TYR A 262 14.39 -14.14 -15.65
CA TYR A 262 12.92 -14.06 -15.61
C TYR A 262 12.41 -12.66 -15.95
N ASN A 263 13.04 -11.63 -15.36
CA ASN A 263 12.70 -10.23 -15.64
C ASN A 263 12.87 -9.87 -17.12
N TRP A 264 13.94 -10.35 -17.76
CA TRP A 264 14.14 -10.17 -19.20
C TRP A 264 13.01 -10.79 -20.05
N ARG A 265 12.40 -11.87 -19.57
CA ARG A 265 11.22 -12.50 -20.22
C ARG A 265 9.89 -11.82 -19.85
N GLY A 266 9.93 -10.76 -19.05
CA GLY A 266 8.77 -9.94 -18.71
C GLY A 266 7.88 -10.51 -17.61
N HIS A 267 8.39 -11.41 -16.77
CA HIS A 267 7.61 -11.98 -15.66
C HIS A 267 8.49 -12.31 -14.45
N ALA A 268 7.91 -12.34 -13.25
CA ALA A 268 8.64 -12.78 -12.06
C ALA A 268 9.01 -14.27 -12.11
N GLU A 269 10.00 -14.67 -11.30
CA GLU A 269 10.30 -16.09 -11.07
C GLU A 269 9.10 -16.75 -10.34
N PRO A 270 8.52 -17.84 -10.88
CA PRO A 270 7.24 -18.37 -10.42
C PRO A 270 7.20 -18.74 -8.93
N ARG A 271 8.27 -19.32 -8.38
CA ARG A 271 8.29 -19.75 -6.98
C ARG A 271 8.41 -18.55 -6.03
N THR A 272 9.21 -17.56 -6.39
CA THR A 272 9.35 -16.29 -5.67
C THR A 272 8.03 -15.54 -5.66
N LYS A 273 7.30 -15.52 -6.79
CA LYS A 273 5.95 -14.94 -6.87
C LYS A 273 4.97 -15.64 -5.92
N LYS A 274 5.00 -16.98 -5.85
CA LYS A 274 4.18 -17.74 -4.92
C LYS A 274 4.49 -17.41 -3.45
N ILE A 275 5.77 -17.36 -3.07
CA ILE A 275 6.18 -16.99 -1.71
C ILE A 275 5.79 -15.53 -1.39
N PHE A 276 5.91 -14.63 -2.37
CA PHE A 276 5.47 -13.25 -2.24
C PHE A 276 3.98 -13.16 -1.90
N GLU A 277 3.14 -13.88 -2.65
CA GLU A 277 1.68 -13.90 -2.45
C GLU A 277 1.31 -14.46 -1.07
N GLU A 278 1.90 -15.58 -0.67
CA GLU A 278 1.68 -16.19 0.65
C GLU A 278 2.10 -15.26 1.80
N MET A 279 3.27 -14.63 1.69
CA MET A 279 3.76 -13.67 2.68
C MET A 279 2.87 -12.42 2.76
N ARG A 280 2.40 -11.93 1.61
CA ARG A 280 1.48 -10.78 1.54
C ARG A 280 0.14 -11.11 2.19
N GLU A 281 -0.41 -12.30 1.98
CA GLU A 281 -1.62 -12.76 2.67
C GLU A 281 -1.42 -12.77 4.20
N TYR A 282 -0.25 -13.21 4.66
CA TYR A 282 0.06 -13.19 6.08
C TYR A 282 0.21 -11.76 6.64
N VAL A 283 0.82 -10.83 5.90
CA VAL A 283 0.83 -9.40 6.26
C VAL A 283 -0.59 -8.85 6.39
N LEU A 284 -1.49 -9.19 5.47
CA LEU A 284 -2.90 -8.80 5.55
C LEU A 284 -3.60 -9.40 6.78
N TYR A 285 -3.29 -10.65 7.15
CA TYR A 285 -3.78 -11.26 8.38
C TYR A 285 -3.31 -10.48 9.63
N LEU A 286 -2.02 -10.15 9.71
CA LEU A 286 -1.47 -9.37 10.83
C LEU A 286 -2.14 -8.00 10.96
N THR A 287 -2.39 -7.34 9.83
CA THR A 287 -3.02 -6.02 9.80
C THR A 287 -4.50 -6.08 10.18
N ASN A 288 -5.28 -6.94 9.53
CA ASN A 288 -6.75 -6.91 9.61
C ASN A 288 -7.31 -7.77 10.76
N VAL A 289 -6.62 -8.82 11.16
CA VAL A 289 -7.10 -9.77 12.20
C VAL A 289 -6.41 -9.52 13.53
N GLU A 290 -5.08 -9.44 13.54
CA GLU A 290 -4.30 -9.32 14.78
C GLU A 290 -4.07 -7.85 15.21
N GLY A 291 -4.24 -6.89 14.31
CA GLY A 291 -3.95 -5.47 14.56
C GLY A 291 -2.47 -5.20 14.85
N ARG A 292 -1.57 -6.02 14.31
CA ARG A 292 -0.11 -6.01 14.53
C ARG A 292 0.61 -5.26 13.41
N LEU A 293 0.41 -3.94 13.39
CA LEU A 293 0.88 -3.08 12.30
C LEU A 293 2.41 -2.97 12.22
N ASP A 294 3.10 -2.99 13.37
CA ASP A 294 4.57 -2.90 13.40
C ASP A 294 5.21 -4.16 12.82
N GLU A 295 4.75 -5.35 13.23
CA GLU A 295 5.22 -6.62 12.65
C GLU A 295 4.85 -6.75 11.17
N ALA A 296 3.64 -6.31 10.79
CA ALA A 296 3.22 -6.26 9.39
C ALA A 296 4.17 -5.38 8.55
N LYS A 297 4.57 -4.22 9.09
CA LYS A 297 5.48 -3.28 8.42
C LYS A 297 6.88 -3.86 8.29
N GLU A 298 7.42 -4.47 9.34
CA GLU A 298 8.72 -5.15 9.31
C GLU A 298 8.75 -6.25 8.24
N LEU A 299 7.72 -7.09 8.20
CA LEU A 299 7.61 -8.16 7.22
C LEU A 299 7.47 -7.62 5.80
N LEU A 300 6.67 -6.58 5.60
CA LEU A 300 6.48 -5.99 4.28
C LEU A 300 7.75 -5.36 3.73
N PHE A 301 8.57 -4.72 4.59
CA PHE A 301 9.91 -4.28 4.21
C PHE A 301 10.82 -5.46 3.81
N ALA A 302 10.74 -6.58 4.54
CA ALA A 302 11.50 -7.77 4.19
C ALA A 302 11.06 -8.37 2.84
N ILE A 303 9.75 -8.42 2.57
CA ILE A 303 9.18 -8.83 1.27
C ILE A 303 9.69 -7.93 0.15
N ALA A 304 9.59 -6.60 0.32
CA ALA A 304 10.06 -5.62 -0.64
C ALA A 304 11.58 -5.75 -0.91
N SER A 305 12.37 -6.00 0.13
CA SER A 305 13.83 -6.09 0.03
C SER A 305 14.30 -7.38 -0.65
N TRP A 306 13.65 -8.51 -0.37
CA TRP A 306 14.18 -9.82 -0.72
C TRP A 306 13.44 -10.52 -1.86
N LEU A 307 12.18 -10.18 -2.12
CA LEU A 307 11.35 -10.85 -3.14
C LEU A 307 10.96 -9.93 -4.30
N ALA A 308 10.78 -8.63 -4.03
CA ALA A 308 10.28 -7.68 -5.02
C ALA A 308 11.37 -7.23 -6.01
N HIS A 309 11.88 -8.16 -6.82
CA HIS A 309 12.88 -7.83 -7.86
C HIS A 309 12.24 -7.58 -9.23
N ALA A 310 11.10 -8.21 -9.50
CA ALA A 310 10.29 -7.95 -10.69
C ALA A 310 9.47 -6.67 -10.52
N GLU A 311 9.31 -5.89 -11.60
CA GLU A 311 8.58 -4.62 -11.59
C GLU A 311 7.14 -4.77 -11.04
N GLU A 312 6.43 -5.83 -11.43
CA GLU A 312 5.08 -6.12 -10.92
C GLU A 312 5.04 -6.27 -9.38
N LEU A 313 6.06 -6.91 -8.79
CA LEU A 313 6.12 -7.15 -7.35
C LEU A 313 6.59 -5.91 -6.58
N LYS A 314 7.47 -5.10 -7.19
CA LYS A 314 7.91 -3.81 -6.63
C LYS A 314 6.75 -2.85 -6.47
N ASN A 315 6.02 -2.62 -7.56
CA ASN A 315 4.88 -1.71 -7.56
C ASN A 315 3.82 -2.12 -6.53
N LEU A 316 3.59 -3.43 -6.38
CA LEU A 316 2.66 -3.95 -5.39
C LEU A 316 3.15 -3.74 -3.95
N SER A 317 4.43 -4.02 -3.68
CA SER A 317 5.02 -3.85 -2.35
C SER A 317 5.07 -2.38 -1.92
N GLU A 318 5.41 -1.48 -2.85
CA GLU A 318 5.45 -0.03 -2.60
C GLU A 318 4.06 0.49 -2.25
N LYS A 319 3.03 0.05 -3.00
CA LYS A 319 1.65 0.38 -2.69
C LYS A 319 1.24 -0.14 -1.32
N ASP A 320 1.46 -1.42 -1.04
CA ASP A 320 1.08 -2.02 0.24
C ASP A 320 1.79 -1.31 1.42
N LEU A 321 3.04 -0.86 1.23
CA LEU A 321 3.79 -0.14 2.26
C LEU A 321 3.18 1.23 2.52
N LEU A 322 2.84 1.98 1.47
CA LEU A 322 2.15 3.27 1.60
C LEU A 322 0.79 3.12 2.30
N ASP A 323 0.01 2.12 1.93
CA ASP A 323 -1.30 1.84 2.53
C ASP A 323 -1.14 1.52 4.04
N LEU A 324 -0.15 0.70 4.41
CA LEU A 324 0.11 0.34 5.80
C LEU A 324 0.64 1.52 6.63
N GLU A 325 1.48 2.38 6.04
CA GLU A 325 1.94 3.60 6.69
C GLU A 325 0.79 4.57 6.97
N GLY A 326 -0.18 4.67 6.04
CA GLY A 326 -1.42 5.39 6.26
C GLY A 326 -2.18 4.88 7.49
N LEU A 327 -2.37 3.56 7.60
CA LEU A 327 -3.05 2.94 8.74
C LEU A 327 -2.33 3.16 10.07
N ILE A 328 -0.99 3.09 10.08
CA ILE A 328 -0.18 3.35 11.27
C ILE A 328 -0.35 4.81 11.73
N ASN A 329 -0.30 5.76 10.79
CA ASN A 329 -0.46 7.18 11.08
C ASN A 329 -1.87 7.46 11.63
N GLU A 330 -2.93 6.94 11.01
CA GLU A 330 -4.31 7.08 11.50
C GLU A 330 -4.46 6.52 12.92
N ARG A 331 -3.88 5.35 13.21
CA ARG A 331 -3.91 4.77 14.56
C ARG A 331 -3.18 5.64 15.58
N GLN A 332 -2.03 6.20 15.22
CA GLN A 332 -1.27 7.10 16.09
C GLN A 332 -2.07 8.38 16.38
N GLU A 333 -2.69 8.99 15.36
CA GLU A 333 -3.54 10.17 15.54
C GLU A 333 -4.72 9.88 16.48
N LEU A 334 -5.39 8.73 16.32
CA LEU A 334 -6.46 8.31 17.22
C LEU A 334 -5.96 8.12 18.67
N MET A 335 -4.82 7.47 18.86
CA MET A 335 -4.22 7.28 20.19
C MET A 335 -3.85 8.60 20.85
N LEU A 336 -3.36 9.58 20.09
CA LEU A 336 -3.05 10.92 20.58
C LEU A 336 -4.31 11.68 21.00
N PHE A 337 -5.40 11.53 20.26
CA PHE A 337 -6.66 12.24 20.53
C PHE A 337 -7.51 11.60 21.62
N GLN A 338 -7.41 10.28 21.83
CA GLN A 338 -8.26 9.52 22.75
C GLN A 338 -8.33 10.09 24.18
N PRO A 339 -7.22 10.51 24.84
CA PRO A 339 -7.29 11.07 26.19
C PRO A 339 -8.15 12.34 26.29
N LEU A 340 -8.21 13.15 25.23
CA LEU A 340 -9.06 14.34 25.19
C LEU A 340 -10.54 13.96 25.04
N VAL A 341 -10.84 12.96 24.22
CA VAL A 341 -12.21 12.40 24.09
C VAL A 341 -12.69 11.85 25.44
N ASP A 342 -11.87 11.01 26.09
CA ASP A 342 -12.20 10.41 27.40
C ASP A 342 -12.46 11.49 28.46
N ALA A 343 -11.65 12.56 28.48
CA ALA A 343 -11.83 13.67 29.39
C ALA A 343 -13.10 14.49 29.09
N CYS A 344 -13.45 14.66 27.81
CA CYS A 344 -14.71 15.26 27.36
C CYS A 344 -15.92 14.44 27.85
N ASP A 345 -15.89 13.13 27.67
CA ASP A 345 -16.97 12.24 28.05
C ASP A 345 -17.12 12.16 29.58
N ALA A 346 -16.00 12.13 30.32
CA ALA A 346 -16.01 12.23 31.77
C ALA A 346 -16.62 13.56 32.26
N ALA A 347 -16.32 14.67 31.58
CA ALA A 347 -16.90 15.98 31.88
C ALA A 347 -18.41 16.03 31.62
N LYS A 348 -18.88 15.40 30.53
CA LYS A 348 -20.32 15.29 30.21
C LYS A 348 -21.04 14.37 31.21
N ALA A 349 -20.43 13.25 31.59
CA ALA A 349 -21.01 12.34 32.57
C ALA A 349 -21.15 13.01 33.95
N ALA A 350 -20.08 13.63 34.45
CA ALA A 350 -20.03 14.36 35.72
C ALA A 350 -20.36 15.86 35.56
N HIS A 351 -21.39 16.16 34.77
CA HIS A 351 -21.79 17.52 34.39
C HIS A 351 -22.08 18.46 35.56
N GLN A 352 -22.55 17.96 36.71
CA GLN A 352 -22.83 18.81 37.88
C GLN A 352 -21.55 19.26 38.58
N GLU A 353 -20.63 18.32 38.80
CA GLU A 353 -19.31 18.52 39.38
C GLU A 353 -18.46 19.41 38.49
N PHE A 354 -18.48 19.14 37.17
CA PHE A 354 -17.82 19.96 36.16
C PHE A 354 -18.29 21.42 36.25
N ALA A 355 -19.61 21.64 36.22
CA ALA A 355 -20.19 22.98 36.30
C ALA A 355 -19.81 23.71 37.60
N LYS A 356 -19.80 23.02 38.75
CA LYS A 356 -19.37 23.61 40.03
C LYS A 356 -17.90 24.01 39.99
N SER A 357 -17.04 23.13 39.46
CA SER A 357 -15.60 23.37 39.36
C SER A 357 -15.29 24.55 38.44
N VAL A 358 -15.87 24.56 37.24
CA VAL A 358 -15.66 25.64 36.26
C VAL A 358 -16.18 26.99 36.75
N LYS A 359 -17.31 27.04 37.46
CA LYS A 359 -17.79 28.31 38.05
C LYS A 359 -16.88 28.82 39.18
N ALA A 360 -16.30 27.91 39.97
CA ALA A 360 -15.49 28.29 41.11
C ALA A 360 -14.06 28.70 40.73
N TYR A 361 -13.48 28.04 39.72
CA TYR A 361 -12.05 28.15 39.41
C TYR A 361 -11.75 28.51 37.95
N GLY A 362 -12.77 28.61 37.10
CA GLY A 362 -12.58 28.68 35.65
C GLY A 362 -12.17 27.34 35.06
N LEU A 363 -11.77 27.35 33.78
CA LEU A 363 -11.23 26.17 33.11
C LEU A 363 -9.70 26.27 33.07
N THR A 364 -9.04 25.70 34.07
CA THR A 364 -7.57 25.63 34.16
C THR A 364 -7.13 24.20 34.52
N ALA A 365 -5.87 23.86 34.25
CA ALA A 365 -5.33 22.53 34.55
C ALA A 365 -5.31 22.23 36.06
N GLU A 366 -5.30 23.26 36.91
CA GLU A 366 -5.29 23.17 38.37
C GLU A 366 -6.71 23.05 38.98
N ALA A 367 -7.76 23.18 38.17
CA ALA A 367 -9.13 23.06 38.63
C ALA A 367 -9.44 21.63 39.12
N ARG A 368 -10.43 21.47 40.01
CA ARG A 368 -10.84 20.13 40.46
C ARG A 368 -11.41 19.33 39.29
N SER A 369 -11.11 18.03 39.28
CA SER A 369 -11.71 17.07 38.35
C SER A 369 -13.24 17.11 38.45
N PRO A 370 -13.98 17.00 37.33
CA PRO A 370 -13.52 16.69 35.96
C PRO A 370 -12.96 17.88 35.14
N ALA A 371 -13.09 19.13 35.60
CA ALA A 371 -12.68 20.31 34.83
C ALA A 371 -11.17 20.42 34.59
N GLY A 372 -10.36 20.18 35.63
CA GLY A 372 -8.90 20.18 35.50
C GLY A 372 -8.38 19.06 34.60
N SER A 373 -8.98 17.87 34.70
CA SER A 373 -8.65 16.72 33.84
C SER A 373 -8.87 17.03 32.36
N PHE A 374 -10.00 17.66 32.02
CA PHE A 374 -10.24 18.13 30.65
C PHE A 374 -9.23 19.18 30.19
N ALA A 375 -8.97 20.21 31.01
CA ALA A 375 -8.02 21.25 30.66
C ALA A 375 -6.59 20.71 30.47
N GLN A 376 -6.19 19.70 31.27
CA GLN A 376 -4.90 19.04 31.16
C GLN A 376 -4.81 18.18 29.90
N ALA A 377 -5.84 17.39 29.58
CA ALA A 377 -5.90 16.59 28.35
C ALA A 377 -5.89 17.48 27.11
N LEU A 378 -6.63 18.59 27.12
CA LEU A 378 -6.65 19.56 26.03
C LEU A 378 -5.27 20.19 25.82
N LYS A 379 -4.60 20.59 26.90
CA LYS A 379 -3.24 21.15 26.83
C LYS A 379 -2.23 20.12 26.32
N ALA A 380 -2.30 18.87 26.79
CA ALA A 380 -1.41 17.80 26.33
C ALA A 380 -1.58 17.52 24.83
N TYR A 381 -2.82 17.43 24.35
CA TYR A 381 -3.10 17.22 22.93
C TYR A 381 -2.64 18.40 22.06
N MET A 382 -2.76 19.64 22.54
CA MET A 382 -2.30 20.85 21.83
C MET A 382 -0.78 20.94 21.59
N GLU A 383 0.02 20.16 22.32
CA GLU A 383 1.48 20.11 22.10
C GLU A 383 1.85 19.25 20.88
N VAL A 384 1.04 18.24 20.53
CA VAL A 384 1.42 17.20 19.56
C VAL A 384 0.36 16.89 18.49
N GLY A 385 -0.90 17.29 18.69
CA GLY A 385 -2.04 16.96 17.83
C GLY A 385 -2.61 18.16 17.08
N ASP A 386 -3.72 17.94 16.35
CA ASP A 386 -4.38 18.98 15.54
C ASP A 386 -5.15 20.00 16.42
N PRO A 387 -4.76 21.27 16.43
CA PRO A 387 -5.46 22.34 17.14
C PRO A 387 -6.94 22.50 16.76
N ASN A 388 -7.32 22.18 15.52
CA ASN A 388 -8.70 22.29 15.06
C ASN A 388 -9.59 21.18 15.65
N LEU A 389 -9.06 19.95 15.78
CA LEU A 389 -9.75 18.87 16.49
C LEU A 389 -9.88 19.16 17.99
N ALA A 390 -8.84 19.75 18.59
CA ALA A 390 -8.87 20.21 19.97
C ALA A 390 -9.98 21.25 20.20
N ALA A 391 -10.06 22.22 19.29
CA ALA A 391 -11.10 23.24 19.29
C ALA A 391 -12.50 22.62 19.11
N ALA A 392 -12.65 21.68 18.17
CA ALA A 392 -13.92 21.00 17.93
C ALA A 392 -14.42 20.24 19.17
N ALA A 393 -13.55 19.48 19.85
CA ALA A 393 -13.89 18.78 21.09
C ALA A 393 -14.33 19.74 22.21
N ALA A 394 -13.61 20.85 22.36
CA ALA A 394 -13.95 21.87 23.36
C ALA A 394 -15.25 22.62 23.03
N GLY A 395 -15.50 22.89 21.75
CA GLY A 395 -16.75 23.48 21.27
C GLY A 395 -17.94 22.57 21.53
N ASP A 396 -17.79 21.27 21.26
CA ASP A 396 -18.81 20.25 21.55
C ASP A 396 -19.16 20.18 23.04
N LEU A 397 -18.16 20.20 23.93
CA LEU A 397 -18.40 20.26 25.37
C LEU A 397 -19.16 21.53 25.78
N ALA A 398 -18.81 22.70 25.23
CA ALA A 398 -19.52 23.94 25.50
C ALA A 398 -20.97 23.89 25.00
N LEU A 399 -21.21 23.35 23.81
CA LEU A 399 -22.55 23.19 23.25
C LEU A 399 -23.41 22.23 24.09
N PHE A 400 -22.85 21.12 24.58
CA PHE A 400 -23.53 20.23 25.53
C PHE A 400 -24.02 20.98 26.77
N PHE A 401 -23.18 21.84 27.37
CA PHE A 401 -23.59 22.63 28.53
C PHE A 401 -24.63 23.70 28.18
N ASN A 402 -24.54 24.33 27.00
CA ASN A 402 -25.52 25.32 26.56
C ASN A 402 -26.89 24.70 26.25
N ASN A 403 -26.90 23.61 25.48
CA ASN A 403 -28.10 23.03 24.91
C ASN A 403 -28.73 21.98 25.84
N ASP A 404 -27.96 20.97 26.24
CA ASP A 404 -28.50 19.78 26.92
C ASP A 404 -28.67 20.03 28.41
N GLN A 405 -27.71 20.73 29.01
CA GLN A 405 -27.73 21.06 30.43
C GLN A 405 -28.38 22.42 30.75
N GLN A 406 -28.72 23.22 29.72
CA GLN A 406 -29.30 24.56 29.85
C GLN A 406 -28.50 25.48 30.80
N LYS A 407 -27.17 25.35 30.77
CA LYS A 407 -26.21 26.12 31.56
C LYS A 407 -25.32 26.98 30.64
N PRO A 408 -25.87 27.99 29.96
CA PRO A 408 -25.13 28.81 28.99
C PRO A 408 -23.99 29.63 29.64
N GLU A 409 -24.10 29.96 30.93
CA GLU A 409 -23.00 30.55 31.72
C GLU A 409 -21.78 29.62 31.77
N VAL A 410 -21.99 28.33 32.06
CA VAL A 410 -20.90 27.33 32.14
C VAL A 410 -20.27 27.16 30.78
N ALA A 411 -21.08 27.03 29.73
CA ALA A 411 -20.63 26.97 28.35
C ALA A 411 -19.78 28.18 27.95
N TYR A 412 -20.19 29.39 28.36
CA TYR A 412 -19.42 30.61 28.12
C TYR A 412 -18.05 30.57 28.83
N ILE A 413 -17.99 30.14 30.09
CA ILE A 413 -16.72 30.01 30.83
C ILE A 413 -15.80 28.97 30.17
N ILE A 414 -16.36 27.84 29.69
CA ILE A 414 -15.60 26.83 28.94
C ILE A 414 -14.93 27.48 27.73
N LEU A 415 -15.70 28.13 26.85
CA LEU A 415 -15.14 28.75 25.65
C LEU A 415 -14.08 29.81 25.96
N ARG A 416 -14.26 30.59 27.04
CA ARG A 416 -13.27 31.58 27.47
C ARG A 416 -11.98 30.95 27.98
N GLY A 417 -12.06 29.87 28.74
CA GLY A 417 -10.87 29.15 29.19
C GLY A 417 -10.17 28.41 28.05
N VAL A 418 -10.94 27.86 27.11
CA VAL A 418 -10.43 27.23 25.89
C VAL A 418 -9.71 28.25 24.99
N ASP A 419 -10.25 29.46 24.84
CA ASP A 419 -9.60 30.55 24.08
C ASP A 419 -8.22 30.91 24.64
N TYR A 420 -8.03 30.75 25.96
CA TYR A 420 -6.73 30.92 26.61
C TYR A 420 -5.77 29.75 26.33
N ILE A 421 -6.29 28.51 26.33
CA ILE A 421 -5.48 27.29 26.11
C ILE A 421 -5.08 27.14 24.64
N LEU A 422 -5.98 27.44 23.69
CA LEU A 422 -5.82 27.10 22.28
C LEU A 422 -4.78 27.91 21.49
N GLN A 423 -4.02 28.83 22.10
CA GLN A 423 -2.98 29.64 21.44
C GLN A 423 -3.36 30.05 19.99
N LYS A 424 -4.18 31.10 19.86
CA LYS A 424 -4.79 31.59 18.59
C LYS A 424 -4.01 31.45 17.27
N PRO A 425 -2.68 31.64 17.16
CA PRO A 425 -1.98 31.43 15.89
C PRO A 425 -2.02 30.00 15.33
N LYS A 426 -2.34 28.98 16.13
CA LYS A 426 -2.28 27.57 15.70
C LYS A 426 -3.57 27.01 15.09
N ILE A 427 -4.70 27.70 15.20
CA ILE A 427 -6.01 27.26 14.66
C ILE A 427 -6.35 27.94 13.32
N SER A 428 -7.10 27.26 12.46
CA SER A 428 -7.57 27.79 11.17
C SER A 428 -8.52 28.98 11.35
N ASP A 429 -8.58 29.87 10.34
CA ASP A 429 -9.47 31.03 10.38
C ASP A 429 -10.95 30.64 10.41
N GLU A 430 -11.31 29.53 9.75
CA GLU A 430 -12.64 28.91 9.83
C GLU A 430 -12.98 28.49 11.27
N THR A 431 -12.02 27.87 11.97
CA THR A 431 -12.20 27.46 13.37
C THR A 431 -12.29 28.67 14.30
N LYS A 432 -11.50 29.73 14.07
CA LYS A 432 -11.60 30.99 14.83
C LYS A 432 -12.97 31.66 14.65
N ALA A 433 -13.47 31.71 13.42
CA ALA A 433 -14.77 32.29 13.11
C ALA A 433 -15.88 31.50 13.82
N ARG A 434 -15.84 30.17 13.73
CA ARG A 434 -16.80 29.28 14.41
C ARG A 434 -16.77 29.43 15.94
N PHE A 435 -15.58 29.54 16.54
CA PHE A 435 -15.46 29.82 17.98
C PHE A 435 -16.04 31.18 18.36
N THR A 436 -15.79 32.21 17.56
CA THR A 436 -16.34 33.55 17.78
C THR A 436 -17.87 33.51 17.75
N GLU A 437 -18.44 32.83 16.76
CA GLU A 437 -19.89 32.62 16.65
C GLU A 437 -20.47 31.88 17.86
N TYR A 438 -19.79 30.82 18.33
CA TYR A 438 -20.19 30.09 19.54
C TYR A 438 -20.18 30.99 20.77
N VAL A 439 -19.11 31.75 20.99
CA VAL A 439 -19.00 32.66 22.14
C VAL A 439 -20.12 33.69 22.13
N GLU A 440 -20.41 34.31 20.99
CA GLU A 440 -21.46 35.33 20.86
C GLU A 440 -22.86 34.75 21.06
N THR A 441 -23.13 33.60 20.43
CA THR A 441 -24.43 32.93 20.52
C THR A 441 -24.72 32.43 21.94
N ILE A 442 -23.75 31.76 22.58
CA ILE A 442 -23.90 31.26 23.95
C ILE A 442 -24.05 32.43 24.94
N PHE A 443 -23.32 33.53 24.72
CA PHE A 443 -23.46 34.72 25.56
C PHE A 443 -24.88 35.32 25.46
N ARG A 444 -25.45 35.39 24.25
CA ARG A 444 -26.84 35.82 24.03
C ARG A 444 -27.83 34.90 24.75
N ASN A 445 -27.67 33.58 24.58
CA ASN A 445 -28.50 32.57 25.25
C ASN A 445 -28.45 32.68 26.79
N TRP A 446 -27.34 33.18 27.34
CA TRP A 446 -27.22 33.44 28.77
C TRP A 446 -27.86 34.76 29.20
N LYS A 447 -27.44 35.89 28.61
CA LYS A 447 -27.77 37.22 29.14
C LYS A 447 -29.15 37.73 28.75
N ILE A 448 -29.67 37.34 27.59
CA ILE A 448 -31.02 37.78 27.16
C ILE A 448 -32.09 37.29 28.14
N PRO A 449 -32.14 35.99 28.53
CA PRO A 449 -33.11 35.54 29.51
C PRO A 449 -32.95 36.19 30.90
N GLU A 450 -31.73 36.53 31.32
CA GLU A 450 -31.51 37.25 32.59
C GLU A 450 -32.11 38.67 32.53
N ILE A 451 -31.92 39.38 31.43
CA ILE A 451 -32.50 40.71 31.20
C ILE A 451 -34.03 40.64 31.14
N GLU A 452 -34.57 39.61 30.47
CA GLU A 452 -36.02 39.38 30.36
C GLU A 452 -36.68 39.05 31.70
N LYS A 453 -35.98 38.38 32.62
CA LYS A 453 -36.51 38.10 33.97
C LYS A 453 -36.76 39.38 34.77
N GLU A 454 -35.96 40.42 34.56
CA GLU A 454 -36.12 41.72 35.22
C GLU A 454 -37.10 42.67 34.49
N LYS A 455 -37.84 42.15 33.50
CA LYS A 455 -38.78 42.92 32.68
C LYS A 455 -39.77 43.68 33.55
N GLY A 456 -39.84 44.99 33.30
CA GLY A 456 -40.71 45.93 34.03
C GLY A 456 -40.00 46.67 35.16
N ASN A 457 -38.79 46.25 35.56
CA ASN A 457 -37.95 46.98 36.49
C ASN A 457 -36.75 47.60 35.76
N LEU A 458 -36.94 48.82 35.23
CA LEU A 458 -35.91 49.53 34.46
C LEU A 458 -34.58 49.64 35.22
N SER A 459 -34.61 49.88 36.52
CA SER A 459 -33.42 49.98 37.36
C SER A 459 -32.60 48.69 37.37
N ARG A 460 -33.27 47.54 37.53
CA ARG A 460 -32.62 46.23 37.55
C ARG A 460 -32.19 45.78 36.17
N MET A 461 -33.00 46.04 35.13
CA MET A 461 -32.62 45.78 33.74
C MET A 461 -31.35 46.55 33.36
N THR A 462 -31.26 47.85 33.69
CA THR A 462 -30.06 48.66 33.44
C THR A 462 -28.83 48.06 34.14
N ALA A 463 -28.95 47.65 35.40
CA ALA A 463 -27.85 47.05 36.15
C ALA A 463 -27.40 45.69 35.55
N VAL A 464 -28.33 44.85 35.10
CA VAL A 464 -28.00 43.57 34.44
C VAL A 464 -27.29 43.80 33.11
N VAL A 465 -27.75 44.76 32.30
CA VAL A 465 -27.10 45.12 31.02
C VAL A 465 -25.71 45.69 31.26
N GLU A 466 -25.55 46.60 32.23
CA GLU A 466 -24.25 47.17 32.60
C GLU A 466 -23.25 46.08 33.01
N ALA A 467 -23.68 45.14 33.86
CA ALA A 467 -22.86 44.00 34.26
C ALA A 467 -22.52 43.08 33.08
N ALA A 468 -23.46 42.87 32.14
CA ALA A 468 -23.24 42.06 30.94
C ALA A 468 -22.20 42.70 30.00
N MET A 469 -22.21 44.02 29.83
CA MET A 469 -21.26 44.75 28.97
C MET A 469 -19.79 44.56 29.38
N ILE A 470 -19.52 44.35 30.68
CA ILE A 470 -18.16 44.14 31.20
C ILE A 470 -17.53 42.88 30.59
N ILE A 471 -18.32 41.81 30.49
CA ILE A 471 -17.86 40.49 30.06
C ILE A 471 -18.25 40.14 28.62
N ALA A 472 -19.03 40.98 27.94
CA ALA A 472 -19.54 40.71 26.60
C ALA A 472 -18.42 40.52 25.55
N PRO A 473 -18.58 39.56 24.62
CA PRO A 473 -17.69 39.44 23.46
C PRO A 473 -17.82 40.66 22.55
N VAL A 474 -16.79 40.90 21.73
CA VAL A 474 -16.64 42.15 20.95
C VAL A 474 -17.83 42.39 20.03
N GLY A 475 -18.35 41.38 19.33
CA GLY A 475 -19.52 41.54 18.45
C GLY A 475 -20.85 41.80 19.18
N VAL A 476 -20.92 41.53 20.49
CA VAL A 476 -22.12 41.74 21.33
C VAL A 476 -22.06 43.07 22.10
N LYS A 477 -20.90 43.70 22.23
CA LYS A 477 -20.79 44.99 22.94
C LYS A 477 -21.66 46.11 22.34
N PRO A 478 -21.74 46.30 21.00
CA PRO A 478 -22.52 47.39 20.42
C PRO A 478 -24.01 47.29 20.73
N GLU A 479 -24.60 46.10 20.63
CA GLU A 479 -26.02 45.89 20.90
C GLU A 479 -26.38 46.09 22.38
N LEU A 480 -25.51 45.70 23.31
CA LEU A 480 -25.74 45.95 24.73
C LEU A 480 -25.60 47.43 25.06
N ALA A 481 -24.68 48.14 24.41
CA ALA A 481 -24.53 49.59 24.57
C ALA A 481 -25.78 50.34 24.06
N GLU A 482 -26.36 49.90 22.94
CA GLU A 482 -27.62 50.43 22.42
C GLU A 482 -28.79 50.10 23.36
N LEU A 483 -28.87 48.86 23.87
CA LEU A 483 -29.90 48.51 24.85
C LEU A 483 -29.77 49.34 26.13
N TYR A 484 -28.55 49.59 26.59
CA TYR A 484 -28.25 50.40 27.77
C TYR A 484 -28.69 51.85 27.60
N SER A 485 -28.38 52.48 26.46
CA SER A 485 -28.79 53.86 26.17
C SER A 485 -30.32 54.00 26.16
N VAL A 486 -31.01 53.06 25.51
CA VAL A 486 -32.48 53.03 25.47
C VAL A 486 -33.08 52.87 26.87
N LEU A 487 -32.49 52.02 27.73
CA LEU A 487 -32.97 51.81 29.10
C LEU A 487 -32.77 53.07 29.96
N ILE A 488 -31.64 53.77 29.83
CA ILE A 488 -31.37 55.02 30.54
C ILE A 488 -32.33 56.12 30.09
N ASP A 489 -32.53 56.29 28.80
CA ASP A 489 -33.40 57.32 28.27
C ASP A 489 -34.85 57.10 28.71
N LYS A 490 -35.30 55.84 28.73
CA LYS A 490 -36.62 55.49 29.29
C LYS A 490 -36.72 55.72 30.79
N ARG A 491 -35.64 55.48 31.55
CA ARG A 491 -35.60 55.79 32.99
C ARG A 491 -35.72 57.28 33.26
N ARG A 492 -35.18 58.13 32.36
CA ARG A 492 -35.29 59.59 32.43
C ARG A 492 -36.70 60.11 32.06
N GLN A 493 -37.43 59.43 31.18
CA GLN A 493 -38.71 59.94 30.65
C GLN A 493 -39.96 59.67 31.52
N ASN A 494 -39.85 58.92 32.62
CA ASN A 494 -40.86 58.77 33.68
C ASN A 494 -42.36 58.72 33.24
N ARG A 495 -42.69 57.98 32.17
CA ARG A 495 -44.08 57.71 31.76
C ARG A 495 -44.40 56.21 31.76
N THR A 496 -45.54 55.91 32.38
CA THR A 496 -46.00 54.58 32.80
C THR A 496 -46.46 53.67 31.67
N LYS A 497 -46.18 52.37 31.90
CA LYS A 497 -46.80 51.13 31.44
C LYS A 497 -46.91 50.88 29.92
N PHE A 498 -46.14 49.86 29.52
CA PHE A 498 -46.44 48.88 28.46
C PHE A 498 -45.84 49.06 27.06
N VAL A 499 -44.54 49.36 26.90
CA VAL A 499 -43.76 48.93 25.69
C VAL A 499 -42.27 48.72 26.03
N VAL A 500 -41.92 47.70 26.83
CA VAL A 500 -40.50 47.29 26.99
C VAL A 500 -40.24 45.94 26.30
N SER A 501 -41.25 45.06 26.21
CA SER A 501 -41.13 43.76 25.55
C SER A 501 -40.71 43.86 24.07
N VAL A 502 -41.27 44.83 23.34
CA VAL A 502 -40.99 45.03 21.91
C VAL A 502 -39.57 45.59 21.70
N LEU A 503 -38.99 46.26 22.69
CA LEU A 503 -37.70 46.95 22.55
C LEU A 503 -36.50 46.06 22.87
N VAL A 504 -36.63 45.11 23.80
CA VAL A 504 -35.64 44.05 24.01
C VAL A 504 -35.61 43.12 22.78
N LEU A 505 -36.78 42.72 22.27
CA LEU A 505 -36.88 41.96 21.01
C LEU A 505 -36.38 42.79 19.81
N ALA A 506 -36.70 44.08 19.70
CA ALA A 506 -36.24 44.92 18.58
C ALA A 506 -34.72 45.15 18.62
N VAL A 507 -34.11 45.56 19.74
CA VAL A 507 -32.67 45.86 19.78
C VAL A 507 -31.82 44.59 19.70
N VAL A 508 -32.31 43.45 20.22
CA VAL A 508 -31.55 42.20 20.27
C VAL A 508 -31.82 41.26 19.06
N PHE A 509 -33.00 41.33 18.41
CA PHE A 509 -33.29 40.53 17.20
C PHE A 509 -33.18 41.31 15.87
N ILE A 510 -33.21 42.65 15.84
CA ILE A 510 -33.06 43.41 14.58
C ILE A 510 -31.66 43.31 13.93
N PRO A 511 -30.53 43.07 14.63
CA PRO A 511 -29.25 42.87 13.93
C PRO A 511 -29.12 41.49 13.26
N VAL A 512 -30.15 40.64 13.25
CA VAL A 512 -30.16 39.42 12.42
C VAL A 512 -30.74 39.68 11.03
N ALA A 513 -31.46 40.79 10.81
CA ALA A 513 -32.10 41.09 9.52
C ALA A 513 -31.39 42.17 8.67
N PHE A 514 -30.44 42.94 9.22
CA PHE A 514 -29.89 44.13 8.55
C PHE A 514 -28.36 44.28 8.56
N VAL A 515 -27.59 43.18 8.55
CA VAL A 515 -26.12 43.22 8.39
C VAL A 515 -25.63 42.74 7.01
N ASN A 516 -26.53 42.33 6.09
CA ASN A 516 -26.12 41.88 4.74
C ASN A 516 -26.40 42.87 3.60
N SER A 517 -26.44 44.17 3.88
CA SER A 517 -26.54 45.18 2.82
C SER A 517 -25.79 46.44 3.20
N ASN A 518 -24.47 46.43 2.96
CA ASN A 518 -23.69 47.51 2.35
C ASN A 518 -22.23 47.42 2.80
N LYS A 519 -21.40 46.81 1.94
CA LYS A 519 -20.03 47.27 1.63
C LYS A 519 -19.48 46.40 0.51
N SER A 520 -19.57 46.92 -0.71
CA SER A 520 -18.79 46.44 -1.84
C SER A 520 -17.29 46.72 -1.59
N PRO A 521 -16.39 45.77 -1.87
CA PRO A 521 -15.00 46.10 -2.16
C PRO A 521 -14.84 46.23 -3.68
N SER A 522 -14.45 47.44 -4.08
CA SER A 522 -13.84 47.76 -5.36
C SER A 522 -12.51 47.03 -5.53
N TYR A 523 -12.33 46.28 -6.63
CA TYR A 523 -11.05 46.14 -7.32
C TYR A 523 -11.29 45.94 -8.83
N SER A 524 -10.92 46.95 -9.60
CA SER A 524 -10.48 46.88 -11.00
C SER A 524 -9.18 46.04 -11.05
N SER A 525 -8.80 45.23 -12.05
CA SER A 525 -9.05 45.25 -13.50
C SER A 525 -8.66 43.88 -14.11
N SER A 526 -9.57 43.31 -14.90
CA SER A 526 -9.46 42.67 -16.25
C SER A 526 -8.07 42.31 -16.88
N PRO A 527 -7.97 41.34 -17.85
CA PRO A 527 -8.99 41.13 -18.91
C PRO A 527 -9.28 39.71 -19.47
N SER A 528 -10.51 39.66 -20.03
CA SER A 528 -10.97 39.02 -21.27
C SER A 528 -11.01 37.48 -21.40
N SER A 529 -12.21 36.93 -21.56
CA SER A 529 -12.76 36.63 -22.90
C SER A 529 -14.28 36.34 -22.87
N SER A 530 -14.94 36.71 -23.96
CA SER A 530 -16.38 36.74 -24.22
C SER A 530 -17.05 35.37 -24.34
N TYR A 531 -18.33 35.23 -23.95
CA TYR A 531 -19.47 35.11 -24.88
C TYR A 531 -20.83 35.00 -24.14
N LYS A 532 -21.89 35.50 -24.78
CA LYS A 532 -23.29 35.62 -24.29
C LYS A 532 -24.04 34.27 -24.24
N PRO A 533 -25.16 34.20 -23.49
CA PRO A 533 -26.36 33.58 -24.03
C PRO A 533 -27.57 34.53 -24.01
N SER A 534 -28.35 34.51 -25.09
CA SER A 534 -29.65 35.16 -25.18
C SER A 534 -30.78 34.14 -24.97
N SER A 535 -31.87 34.70 -24.44
CA SER A 535 -33.28 34.48 -24.77
C SER A 535 -34.08 33.27 -24.24
N THR A 536 -34.86 33.57 -23.20
CA THR A 536 -36.34 33.67 -23.14
C THR A 536 -37.32 32.57 -23.64
N VAL A 537 -38.34 32.42 -22.78
CA VAL A 537 -39.82 32.24 -22.94
C VAL A 537 -40.50 30.86 -22.80
N ASN A 538 -41.59 30.94 -22.01
CA ASN A 538 -42.91 30.26 -22.03
C ASN A 538 -43.09 29.18 -20.95
N GLY A 539 -43.90 29.39 -19.91
CA GLY A 539 -45.38 29.40 -19.91
C GLY A 539 -45.82 28.04 -19.34
N THR A 540 -46.75 27.84 -18.40
CA THR A 540 -48.08 28.43 -18.21
C THR A 540 -48.64 27.90 -16.86
N LEU A 541 -49.37 28.71 -16.10
CA LEU A 541 -50.25 28.27 -14.98
C LEU A 541 -51.57 27.73 -15.52
N PRO A 542 -52.34 26.94 -14.73
CA PRO A 542 -53.62 27.49 -14.28
C PRO A 542 -54.03 27.17 -12.83
N LEU A 543 -55.13 27.83 -12.47
CA LEU A 543 -55.75 28.17 -11.20
C LEU A 543 -56.29 27.05 -10.28
N SER A 544 -56.43 27.46 -9.02
CA SER A 544 -57.14 26.93 -7.84
C SER A 544 -58.58 26.40 -8.03
N SER A 545 -58.99 25.45 -7.19
CA SER A 545 -60.24 25.57 -6.40
C SER A 545 -60.38 24.56 -5.23
N SER A 546 -60.95 25.09 -4.15
CA SER A 546 -61.81 24.46 -3.11
C SER A 546 -61.26 23.47 -2.07
N ALA A 547 -61.59 23.82 -0.82
CA ALA A 547 -61.37 23.13 0.43
C ALA A 547 -62.32 21.94 0.66
N SER A 548 -61.84 20.89 1.34
CA SER A 548 -62.45 20.37 2.58
C SER A 548 -61.61 19.19 3.12
N THR A 549 -61.19 19.34 4.37
CA THR A 549 -60.99 18.33 5.41
C THR A 549 -60.92 16.85 4.99
N LYS A 550 -59.72 16.27 5.10
CA LYS A 550 -59.54 14.92 5.66
C LYS A 550 -58.12 14.77 6.20
N ALA A 551 -58.05 14.57 7.52
CA ALA A 551 -56.87 14.05 8.19
C ALA A 551 -56.41 12.78 7.46
N SER A 552 -55.20 12.82 6.90
CA SER A 552 -54.49 11.63 6.45
C SER A 552 -53.18 11.61 7.21
N SER A 553 -53.04 10.59 8.05
CA SER A 553 -51.83 10.18 8.74
C SER A 553 -50.65 10.24 7.77
N VAL A 554 -49.73 11.18 8.02
CA VAL A 554 -48.43 11.22 7.36
C VAL A 554 -47.72 9.90 7.67
N ASP A 555 -47.26 9.23 6.63
CA ASP A 555 -46.43 8.03 6.69
C ASP A 555 -45.23 8.28 7.62
N ASP A 556 -45.18 7.58 8.75
CA ASP A 556 -44.21 7.79 9.84
C ASP A 556 -42.76 7.39 9.45
N LYS A 557 -42.54 7.04 8.17
CA LYS A 557 -41.26 6.56 7.63
C LYS A 557 -40.80 7.24 6.32
N SER A 558 -41.28 8.43 5.97
CA SER A 558 -40.72 9.18 4.83
C SER A 558 -39.58 10.14 5.24
N GLU A 559 -38.50 10.21 4.45
CA GLU A 559 -37.49 11.29 4.56
C GLU A 559 -38.02 12.56 3.88
N PHE A 560 -38.11 13.68 4.59
CA PHE A 560 -38.51 14.96 4.02
C PHE A 560 -37.33 15.92 4.03
N LYS A 561 -36.89 16.36 2.84
CA LYS A 561 -35.75 17.28 2.72
C LYS A 561 -36.13 18.67 3.29
N PRO A 562 -35.47 19.14 4.38
CA PRO A 562 -35.82 20.41 5.00
C PRO A 562 -35.56 21.59 4.06
N LEU A 563 -36.29 22.69 4.22
CA LEU A 563 -35.98 23.95 3.53
C LEU A 563 -34.61 24.49 3.99
N PRO A 564 -33.83 25.17 3.12
CA PRO A 564 -32.57 25.78 3.51
C PRO A 564 -32.85 27.01 4.40
N ARG A 565 -32.79 26.82 5.71
CA ARG A 565 -32.99 27.87 6.72
C ARG A 565 -32.27 27.50 8.02
N VAL A 566 -31.44 28.41 8.53
CA VAL A 566 -30.72 28.24 9.80
C VAL A 566 -31.71 28.36 10.98
N GLY A 567 -31.61 27.45 11.96
CA GLY A 567 -32.38 27.52 13.21
C GLY A 567 -33.85 27.10 13.11
N ALA A 568 -34.25 26.41 12.03
CA ALA A 568 -35.58 25.82 11.90
C ALA A 568 -35.82 24.74 12.96
N THR A 569 -37.07 24.60 13.42
CA THR A 569 -37.46 23.44 14.24
C THR A 569 -37.92 22.33 13.31
N LEU A 570 -37.13 21.26 13.19
CA LEU A 570 -37.42 20.16 12.28
C LEU A 570 -38.41 19.18 12.90
N ASN A 571 -39.31 18.68 12.07
CA ASN A 571 -40.17 17.54 12.42
C ASN A 571 -39.41 16.22 12.25
N ARG A 572 -39.99 15.10 12.71
CA ARG A 572 -39.35 13.77 12.67
C ARG A 572 -38.88 13.35 11.27
N SER A 573 -39.67 13.60 10.23
CA SER A 573 -39.30 13.27 8.84
C SER A 573 -38.15 14.12 8.29
N GLU A 574 -38.02 15.36 8.74
CA GLU A 574 -36.93 16.28 8.41
C GLU A 574 -35.64 15.93 9.16
N ILE A 575 -35.75 15.56 10.44
CA ILE A 575 -34.64 15.02 11.24
C ILE A 575 -34.09 13.75 10.59
N ARG A 576 -34.98 12.89 10.09
CA ARG A 576 -34.64 11.65 9.37
C ARG A 576 -33.81 11.90 8.13
N TYR A 577 -34.19 12.88 7.30
CA TYR A 577 -33.37 13.28 6.18
C TYR A 577 -31.97 13.72 6.64
N CYS A 578 -31.88 14.58 7.66
CA CYS A 578 -30.58 15.09 8.11
C CYS A 578 -29.66 14.00 8.66
N ILE A 579 -30.17 13.05 9.45
CA ILE A 579 -29.35 11.97 10.00
C ILE A 579 -28.95 10.99 8.89
N PHE A 580 -29.89 10.57 8.05
CA PHE A 580 -29.64 9.55 7.02
C PHE A 580 -28.72 10.10 5.93
N GLN A 581 -28.95 11.34 5.50
CA GLN A 581 -28.08 12.00 4.54
C GLN A 581 -26.67 12.23 5.12
N GLY A 582 -26.54 12.54 6.41
CA GLY A 582 -25.24 12.60 7.09
C GLY A 582 -24.48 11.27 6.98
N LYS A 583 -25.13 10.14 7.32
CA LYS A 583 -24.54 8.79 7.18
C LYS A 583 -24.14 8.46 5.74
N ARG A 584 -24.94 8.86 4.75
CA ARG A 584 -24.60 8.69 3.32
C ARG A 584 -23.39 9.54 2.93
N LEU A 585 -23.30 10.78 3.41
CA LEU A 585 -22.16 11.67 3.14
C LEU A 585 -20.85 11.18 3.77
N ASP A 586 -20.90 10.61 4.98
CA ASP A 586 -19.73 10.01 5.63
C ASP A 586 -19.15 8.86 4.79
N LEU A 587 -20.03 8.00 4.24
CA LEU A 587 -19.64 6.90 3.36
C LEU A 587 -19.11 7.41 2.01
N LEU A 588 -19.81 8.39 1.42
CA LEU A 588 -19.44 9.00 0.15
C LEU A 588 -18.07 9.70 0.16
N ARG A 589 -17.64 10.21 1.31
CA ARG A 589 -16.32 10.87 1.46
C ARG A 589 -15.18 9.96 0.99
N THR A 590 -15.25 8.66 1.29
CA THR A 590 -14.23 7.67 0.90
C THR A 590 -14.30 7.26 -0.58
N MET A 591 -15.39 7.61 -1.27
CA MET A 591 -15.67 7.20 -2.65
C MET A 591 -15.34 8.31 -3.68
N ALA A 592 -15.11 9.55 -3.23
CA ALA A 592 -14.78 10.69 -4.09
C ALA A 592 -13.27 10.74 -4.42
N GLN A 593 -12.81 9.96 -5.40
CA GLN A 593 -11.38 9.81 -5.71
C GLN A 593 -10.85 10.72 -6.84
N SER A 594 -11.73 11.42 -7.57
CA SER A 594 -11.35 12.33 -8.66
C SER A 594 -11.76 13.77 -8.36
N ASN A 595 -11.09 14.76 -8.96
CA ASN A 595 -11.45 16.18 -8.77
C ASN A 595 -12.92 16.45 -9.11
N SER A 596 -13.45 15.83 -10.17
CA SER A 596 -14.86 15.98 -10.55
C SER A 596 -15.80 15.34 -9.51
N ALA A 597 -15.42 14.21 -8.92
CA ALA A 597 -16.17 13.58 -7.84
C ALA A 597 -16.10 14.40 -6.54
N ILE A 598 -14.95 15.01 -6.24
CA ILE A 598 -14.74 15.90 -5.11
C ILE A 598 -15.63 17.15 -5.23
N ASP A 599 -15.72 17.76 -6.42
CA ASP A 599 -16.60 18.92 -6.64
C ASP A 599 -18.08 18.56 -6.44
N LYS A 600 -18.52 17.40 -6.94
CA LYS A 600 -19.88 16.89 -6.74
C LYS A 600 -20.17 16.59 -5.26
N PHE A 601 -19.21 15.98 -4.56
CA PHE A 601 -19.30 15.73 -3.12
C PHE A 601 -19.40 17.04 -2.33
N ASN A 602 -18.55 18.02 -2.62
CA ASN A 602 -18.55 19.33 -1.99
C ASN A 602 -19.90 20.05 -2.19
N GLY A 603 -20.51 19.93 -3.37
CA GLY A 603 -21.86 20.45 -3.64
C GLY A 603 -22.93 19.83 -2.74
N LEU A 604 -22.86 18.52 -2.49
CA LEU A 604 -23.79 17.83 -1.58
C LEU A 604 -23.55 18.22 -0.12
N VAL A 605 -22.29 18.37 0.30
CA VAL A 605 -21.94 18.85 1.65
C VAL A 605 -22.44 20.28 1.85
N ALA A 606 -22.33 21.16 0.84
CA ALA A 606 -22.85 22.52 0.90
C ALA A 606 -24.38 22.55 1.05
N ASP A 607 -25.12 21.78 0.23
CA ASP A 607 -26.59 21.68 0.35
C ASP A 607 -27.03 21.07 1.69
N PHE A 608 -26.29 20.09 2.20
CA PHE A 608 -26.51 19.51 3.52
C PHE A 608 -26.30 20.54 4.63
N ASN A 609 -25.19 21.28 4.59
CA ASN A 609 -24.88 22.30 5.59
C ASN A 609 -25.93 23.42 5.61
N LEU A 610 -26.49 23.82 4.48
CA LEU A 610 -27.57 24.82 4.43
C LEU A 610 -28.86 24.40 5.14
N ARG A 611 -29.06 23.10 5.37
CA ARG A 611 -30.33 22.52 5.88
C ARG A 611 -30.18 21.87 7.24
N CYS A 612 -29.05 21.21 7.47
CA CYS A 612 -28.84 20.25 8.56
C CYS A 612 -27.68 20.62 9.49
N SER A 613 -26.97 21.74 9.25
CA SER A 613 -25.87 22.17 10.14
C SER A 613 -26.34 22.72 11.48
N ASN A 614 -27.56 23.28 11.55
CA ASN A 614 -28.10 23.90 12.75
C ASN A 614 -29.64 23.93 12.74
N PHE A 615 -30.24 23.08 13.56
CA PHE A 615 -31.69 22.99 13.73
C PHE A 615 -32.11 22.66 15.16
N ARG A 616 -33.33 23.04 15.54
CA ARG A 616 -33.96 22.65 16.81
C ARG A 616 -34.80 21.39 16.57
N TYR A 617 -34.89 20.53 17.57
CA TYR A 617 -35.64 19.27 17.47
C TYR A 617 -36.25 18.88 18.82
N ARG A 618 -37.19 17.93 18.80
CA ARG A 618 -37.66 17.25 20.01
C ARG A 618 -36.78 16.04 20.28
N GLN A 619 -36.30 15.88 21.51
CA GLN A 619 -35.39 14.79 21.88
C GLN A 619 -35.97 13.40 21.56
N SER A 620 -37.29 13.22 21.76
CA SER A 620 -37.98 11.96 21.43
C SER A 620 -37.87 11.59 19.96
N ASP A 621 -37.94 12.57 19.06
CA ASP A 621 -37.90 12.37 17.61
C ASP A 621 -36.47 12.10 17.15
N MET A 622 -35.49 12.80 17.74
CA MET A 622 -34.06 12.59 17.47
C MET A 622 -33.62 11.19 17.86
N THR A 623 -33.85 10.77 19.11
CA THR A 623 -33.43 9.46 19.61
C THR A 623 -34.11 8.33 18.83
N ALA A 624 -35.38 8.47 18.45
CA ALA A 624 -36.08 7.47 17.66
C ALA A 624 -35.46 7.30 16.26
N VAL A 625 -35.02 8.40 15.63
CA VAL A 625 -34.42 8.37 14.29
C VAL A 625 -32.95 7.91 14.34
N GLU A 626 -32.19 8.26 15.38
CA GLU A 626 -30.84 7.74 15.57
C GLU A 626 -30.81 6.23 15.77
N LEU A 627 -31.73 5.71 16.59
CA LEU A 627 -31.89 4.26 16.77
C LEU A 627 -32.21 3.58 15.44
N GLU A 628 -33.05 4.20 14.63
CA GLU A 628 -33.37 3.70 13.30
C GLU A 628 -32.15 3.72 12.37
N ALA A 629 -31.41 4.83 12.34
CA ALA A 629 -30.21 4.97 11.51
C ALA A 629 -29.17 3.90 11.83
N SER A 630 -28.97 3.57 13.12
CA SER A 630 -28.06 2.52 13.56
C SER A 630 -28.39 1.14 12.99
N SER A 631 -29.66 0.87 12.66
CA SER A 631 -30.09 -0.40 12.06
C SER A 631 -30.03 -0.43 10.52
N ASN A 632 -29.79 0.72 9.86
CA ASN A 632 -29.90 0.87 8.40
C ASN A 632 -28.55 1.01 7.67
N GLY A 633 -27.41 0.70 8.33
CA GLY A 633 -26.07 0.90 7.77
C GLY A 633 -25.85 0.29 6.37
N SER A 634 -26.35 -0.93 6.12
CA SER A 634 -26.23 -1.58 4.81
C SER A 634 -27.01 -0.87 3.70
N GLN A 635 -28.11 -0.19 4.03
CA GLN A 635 -28.87 0.62 3.09
C GLN A 635 -28.12 1.91 2.75
N PHE A 636 -27.56 2.60 3.73
CA PHE A 636 -26.76 3.81 3.49
C PHE A 636 -25.55 3.55 2.59
N MET A 637 -24.90 2.39 2.74
CA MET A 637 -23.81 1.97 1.86
C MET A 637 -24.28 1.76 0.42
N ARG A 638 -25.44 1.12 0.20
CA ARG A 638 -26.02 0.97 -1.15
C ARG A 638 -26.40 2.31 -1.78
N ASP A 639 -26.99 3.20 -0.99
CA ASP A 639 -27.38 4.54 -1.44
C ASP A 639 -26.15 5.38 -1.82
N ALA A 640 -25.13 5.38 -0.96
CA ALA A 640 -23.85 6.06 -1.21
C ALA A 640 -23.16 5.51 -2.48
N ALA A 641 -23.04 4.19 -2.62
CA ALA A 641 -22.46 3.58 -3.81
C ALA A 641 -23.24 3.91 -5.10
N THR A 642 -24.56 4.06 -5.01
CA THR A 642 -25.39 4.45 -6.16
C THR A 642 -25.13 5.90 -6.57
N VAL A 643 -24.99 6.82 -5.60
CA VAL A 643 -24.65 8.22 -5.86
C VAL A 643 -23.24 8.33 -6.45
N ALA A 644 -22.26 7.62 -5.88
CA ALA A 644 -20.87 7.63 -6.35
C ALA A 644 -20.73 7.09 -7.79
N LYS A 645 -21.54 6.11 -8.21
CA LYS A 645 -21.56 5.63 -9.62
C LYS A 645 -21.95 6.71 -10.64
N GLY A 646 -22.61 7.79 -10.21
CA GLY A 646 -22.99 8.92 -11.06
C GLY A 646 -21.94 10.06 -11.08
N TRP A 647 -20.80 9.88 -10.42
CA TRP A 647 -19.77 10.91 -10.29
C TRP A 647 -18.71 10.88 -11.38
#